data_AF-A0A1P8WET6-F1
#
_entry.id   AF-A0A1P8WET6-F1
#
_cell.length_a   1.000
_cell.length_b   1.000
_cell.length_c   1.000
_cell.angle_alpha   90.00
_cell.angle_beta   90.00
_cell.angle_gamma   90.00
#
_symmetry.space_group_name_H-M   'P 1'
#
loop_
_entity.id
_entity.type
_entity.pdbx_description
1 polymer ?
#
loop_
_entity_poly.entity_id
_entity_poly.type
_entity_poly.pdbx_seq_one_letter_code
_entity_poly.pdbx_strand_id
1 'polypeptide(L)'
;MLSVACPGCQSRLKMKPTLTGRRVKCPKCQTAIQVPLASDTNPTVQKKPQKPRSKPSPAKRPAKPEPSQRTLTPPEPDEAFPVLHLAPEPAADAAAVPNSAAPPELNFNTTSTSSTSASPRRRRRRSSVGVWLPMLMVLLGAAGALWYFMPAAKPPEITVKQFPDQAAVEGKLMTLAMPVTSTGAQQATQLKIVQAPDGATFDQATRVFKWTPTEADGPGQFDVIVHLIQGPNIVEAKFRVIVAEEDTAPVFQTIEPVSTKPLEEVVVTVQADDPDEPSVAVSYALAEPNAAATIDAETGELKFTPSEIMAGESVSVTVIAKEDSDASLSTTHDVTFQVGKFDNPVRQLVADLRKLDVDAEFEDAAAHDNPLPFTGSAGVLSFDGRSVSVFRYETAQDRQEDVQKVDVFGRKLFDSPWKNEEPLNVFANDELLVAFVGGDSNMLDPLSSVMDRPVAVVQKHEAPTPIVHQTPAMVAELMPLYEGRLKRPGKPRRLFTTDCYKDVRKVFADQFEKEFDSQIRTGVGDDYDELMEWFAERIDLKEEFFTAIRPEVDNVSTALQMFNQIRKTYPKQMDRYGSLAIACSVVWDNDRGVYNYRGHAERTHSTIPDTLLDGLSNFQYFVDAESVMQGRAQFVPWEFLIHLINDKTPVAERTWAVQAYLPTRQMFGKCYSDVPYDTRMLQTSSRECKLDGKEYNLPNIRQFGGVCAMQADYAARVGKSMGVPAEYVSGSGRYGGAHAWVMWVELQAVTQRSIKFTLESHGRYRGDHYYVGNMKEPQSGKRITDRLLELRLHQVGMDAMAKRHSDRVMAVYPGMAEELAFDFDTRLEYLSGAVALNPWSESAWTALSQISSGREPGKDEHKTMSILLDQLFVNFAAFPDFTLTIFADLISFEKEADKRIQYYYQLLDVYAAAQRPDLGFRALLQLSDLLEQEERTDEAIQTLAVAIQKYPDEGQYIPKMLDRLEGLAAAAGAVNQTLAEFYASFLPKIPQTRGGSPSKYCMQMYERAVPVFEQAGQQQLAQNYRTGALQLKSGMPQ
;
A
#
# COMPACT_ATOMS: atom_id res chain seq x y z
N MET A 1 21.29 -52.47 24.56
CA MET A 1 19.90 -51.96 24.44
C MET A 1 19.12 -52.40 25.64
N LEU A 2 18.24 -51.56 26.18
CA LEU A 2 17.34 -51.91 27.29
C LEU A 2 16.07 -52.56 26.74
N SER A 3 15.46 -53.46 27.52
CA SER A 3 14.15 -54.03 27.20
C SER A 3 13.14 -53.62 28.26
N VAL A 4 12.08 -52.92 27.83
CA VAL A 4 11.02 -52.39 28.72
C VAL A 4 9.67 -52.85 28.18
N ALA A 5 8.81 -53.38 29.05
CA ALA A 5 7.44 -53.75 28.69
C ALA A 5 6.53 -52.52 28.73
N CYS A 6 5.69 -52.33 27.70
CA CYS A 6 4.68 -51.28 27.71
C CYS A 6 3.55 -51.63 28.70
N PRO A 7 3.18 -50.77 29.66
CA PRO A 7 2.07 -51.07 30.58
C PRO A 7 0.71 -51.14 29.87
N GLY A 8 0.52 -50.43 28.75
CA GLY A 8 -0.76 -50.40 28.03
C GLY A 8 -1.02 -51.60 27.11
N CYS A 9 0.01 -52.24 26.55
CA CYS A 9 -0.16 -53.37 25.62
C CYS A 9 0.78 -54.57 25.88
N GLN A 10 1.53 -54.55 27.00
CA GLN A 10 2.51 -55.55 27.46
C GLN A 10 3.64 -55.94 26.49
N SER A 11 3.67 -55.40 25.26
CA SER A 11 4.75 -55.66 24.31
C SER A 11 6.11 -55.19 24.84
N ARG A 12 7.13 -56.05 24.74
CA ARG A 12 8.51 -55.72 25.10
C ARG A 12 9.18 -54.92 23.98
N LEU A 13 9.54 -53.68 24.28
CA LEU A 13 10.23 -52.78 23.37
C LEU A 13 11.74 -52.81 23.64
N LYS A 14 12.56 -52.78 22.58
CA LYS A 14 14.02 -52.62 22.67
C LYS A 14 14.36 -51.15 22.48
N MET A 15 15.07 -50.54 23.42
CA MET A 15 15.37 -49.10 23.45
C MET A 15 16.87 -48.82 23.59
N LYS A 16 17.32 -47.67 23.07
CA LYS A 16 18.71 -47.20 23.23
C LYS A 16 18.96 -46.77 24.69
N PRO A 17 20.12 -47.09 25.30
CA PRO A 17 20.42 -46.72 26.69
C PRO A 17 20.37 -45.21 26.98
N THR A 18 20.61 -44.38 25.97
CA THR A 18 20.52 -42.90 26.03
C THR A 18 19.12 -42.35 26.31
N LEU A 19 18.09 -43.20 26.31
CA LEU A 19 16.71 -42.83 26.63
C LEU A 19 16.34 -43.09 28.10
N THR A 20 17.25 -43.61 28.92
CA THR A 20 17.03 -43.81 30.37
C THR A 20 16.55 -42.54 31.07
N GLY A 21 15.61 -42.69 31.99
CA GLY A 21 14.98 -41.57 32.71
C GLY A 21 13.97 -40.75 31.89
N ARG A 22 13.94 -40.85 30.56
CA ARG A 22 13.00 -40.09 29.70
C ARG A 22 11.64 -40.79 29.57
N ARG A 23 10.59 -40.02 29.28
CA ARG A 23 9.30 -40.54 28.80
C ARG A 23 9.33 -40.72 27.29
N VAL A 24 8.85 -41.86 26.80
CA VAL A 24 8.72 -42.17 25.36
C VAL A 24 7.36 -42.81 25.08
N LYS A 25 6.72 -42.50 23.95
CA LYS A 25 5.45 -43.13 23.56
C LYS A 25 5.70 -44.54 23.03
N CYS A 26 4.83 -45.49 23.37
CA CYS A 26 4.84 -46.82 22.78
C CYS A 26 4.49 -46.75 21.28
N PRO A 27 5.33 -47.23 20.34
CA PRO A 27 5.03 -47.16 18.91
C PRO A 27 3.84 -48.04 18.49
N LYS A 28 3.35 -48.94 19.36
CA LYS A 28 2.18 -49.80 19.07
C LYS A 28 0.84 -49.27 19.61
N CYS A 29 0.84 -48.54 20.72
CA CYS A 29 -0.41 -48.12 21.40
C CYS A 29 -0.36 -46.70 21.98
N GLN A 30 0.67 -45.92 21.65
CA GLN A 30 0.91 -44.53 22.04
C GLN A 30 1.00 -44.24 23.56
N THR A 31 0.74 -45.22 24.43
CA THR A 31 0.90 -45.11 25.89
C THR A 31 2.30 -44.61 26.25
N ALA A 32 2.39 -43.60 27.10
CA ALA A 32 3.67 -43.07 27.57
C ALA A 32 4.35 -44.04 28.54
N ILE A 33 5.60 -44.40 28.25
CA ILE A 33 6.44 -45.29 29.04
C ILE A 33 7.56 -44.47 29.66
N GLN A 34 7.73 -44.55 30.98
CA GLN A 34 8.94 -44.06 31.63
C GLN A 34 10.04 -45.11 31.39
N VAL A 35 11.14 -44.73 30.72
CA VAL A 35 12.30 -45.63 30.64
C VAL A 35 12.99 -45.61 32.00
N PRO A 36 13.16 -46.76 32.69
CA PRO A 36 13.80 -46.79 34.00
C PRO A 36 15.19 -46.15 33.97
N LEU A 37 15.58 -45.47 35.05
CA LEU A 37 16.97 -45.12 35.27
C LEU A 37 17.77 -46.41 35.47
N ALA A 38 18.96 -46.50 34.88
CA ALA A 38 19.81 -47.67 35.04
C ALA A 38 20.43 -47.66 36.45
N SER A 39 19.89 -48.48 37.35
CA SER A 39 20.46 -48.73 38.68
C SER A 39 21.05 -50.13 38.76
N ASP A 40 22.37 -50.19 38.94
CA ASP A 40 23.17 -51.25 39.58
C ASP A 40 22.66 -52.70 39.53
N THR A 41 22.99 -53.40 38.44
CA THR A 41 23.25 -54.85 38.53
C THR A 41 24.66 -55.08 39.05
N ASN A 42 24.78 -55.29 40.36
CA ASN A 42 26.03 -55.55 41.06
C ASN A 42 26.53 -57.01 40.83
N PRO A 43 27.77 -57.25 40.35
CA PRO A 43 28.44 -58.52 40.57
C PRO A 43 29.15 -58.50 41.94
N THR A 44 28.73 -59.43 42.81
CA THR A 44 29.17 -59.67 44.19
C THR A 44 30.65 -59.36 44.54
N VAL A 45 30.81 -58.50 45.56
CA VAL A 45 31.61 -58.71 46.79
C VAL A 45 32.98 -59.40 46.67
N GLN A 46 34.07 -58.67 47.01
CA GLN A 46 34.94 -59.03 48.16
C GLN A 46 35.96 -57.92 48.57
N LYS A 47 35.87 -57.47 49.85
CA LYS A 47 36.95 -56.97 50.75
C LYS A 47 37.80 -55.75 50.30
N LYS A 48 38.33 -54.85 51.16
CA LYS A 48 38.13 -54.46 52.59
C LYS A 48 38.69 -52.99 52.74
N PRO A 49 38.67 -52.30 53.90
CA PRO A 49 38.48 -50.84 53.94
C PRO A 49 39.72 -50.01 54.31
N GLN A 50 39.64 -48.67 54.13
CA GLN A 50 40.13 -47.70 55.11
C GLN A 50 39.44 -46.33 55.03
N LYS A 51 39.65 -45.48 56.05
CA LYS A 51 38.85 -44.30 56.43
C LYS A 51 39.81 -43.10 56.73
N PRO A 52 39.39 -41.90 57.19
CA PRO A 52 39.36 -40.67 56.37
C PRO A 52 40.22 -39.50 56.91
N ARG A 53 40.28 -38.38 56.18
CA ARG A 53 40.57 -36.97 56.61
C ARG A 53 40.57 -36.06 55.37
N SER A 54 40.38 -34.73 55.39
CA SER A 54 39.63 -33.77 56.23
C SER A 54 39.69 -32.39 55.56
N LYS A 55 38.69 -31.50 55.71
CA LYS A 55 38.70 -30.10 55.16
C LYS A 55 39.87 -29.26 55.75
N PRO A 56 40.26 -28.13 55.11
CA PRO A 56 39.67 -26.84 55.50
C PRO A 56 39.46 -25.80 54.36
N SER A 57 38.90 -24.65 54.74
CA SER A 57 38.68 -23.38 54.02
C SER A 57 38.66 -22.27 55.11
N PRO A 58 38.60 -20.93 54.88
CA PRO A 58 38.77 -20.08 53.68
C PRO A 58 39.73 -18.87 53.94
N ALA A 59 39.76 -17.85 53.05
CA ALA A 59 40.30 -16.49 53.35
C ALA A 59 39.52 -15.37 52.60
N LYS A 60 39.62 -14.10 53.05
CA LYS A 60 38.71 -12.96 52.74
C LYS A 60 39.32 -11.80 51.90
N ARG A 61 38.40 -10.98 51.35
CA ARG A 61 38.52 -9.64 50.68
C ARG A 61 39.42 -8.58 51.37
N PRO A 62 39.75 -7.49 50.63
CA PRO A 62 39.27 -6.14 51.01
C PRO A 62 38.52 -5.38 49.87
N ALA A 63 38.37 -4.05 49.96
CA ALA A 63 37.19 -3.30 49.46
C ALA A 63 37.45 -2.08 48.52
N LYS A 64 36.34 -1.38 48.20
CA LYS A 64 36.04 -0.37 47.15
C LYS A 64 36.51 1.07 47.48
N PRO A 65 36.50 1.99 46.49
CA PRO A 65 36.06 3.37 46.72
C PRO A 65 34.96 3.87 45.75
N GLU A 66 34.31 4.97 46.14
CA GLU A 66 33.31 5.82 45.46
C GLU A 66 33.79 7.30 45.63
N PRO A 67 33.15 8.38 45.12
CA PRO A 67 31.81 8.51 44.53
C PRO A 67 31.70 9.41 43.25
N SER A 68 30.51 9.47 42.65
CA SER A 68 29.71 10.72 42.51
C SER A 68 28.45 10.50 41.68
N GLN A 69 27.27 10.76 42.27
CA GLN A 69 25.99 10.78 41.55
C GLN A 69 25.62 12.22 41.17
N ARG A 70 25.16 12.43 39.94
CA ARG A 70 24.38 13.62 39.55
C ARG A 70 22.99 13.13 39.16
N THR A 71 22.00 13.51 39.95
CA THR A 71 20.59 13.17 39.72
C THR A 71 20.03 14.01 38.58
N LEU A 72 19.44 13.37 37.57
CA LEU A 72 18.43 13.97 36.72
C LEU A 72 17.19 13.06 36.79
N THR A 73 16.11 13.60 37.32
CA THR A 73 14.80 12.94 37.40
C THR A 73 14.17 12.88 36.00
N PRO A 74 13.52 11.77 35.63
CA PRO A 74 12.68 11.72 34.43
C PRO A 74 11.39 12.52 34.66
N PRO A 75 10.77 13.10 33.62
CA PRO A 75 9.40 13.58 33.70
C PRO A 75 8.42 12.39 33.81
N GLU A 76 7.33 12.58 34.55
CA GLU A 76 6.23 11.61 34.66
C GLU A 76 5.37 11.55 33.38
N PRO A 77 4.68 10.44 33.10
CA PRO A 77 3.85 10.27 31.92
C PRO A 77 2.40 10.70 32.18
N ASP A 78 1.90 11.68 31.42
CA ASP A 78 0.47 12.02 31.40
C ASP A 78 -0.28 11.36 30.23
N GLU A 79 -1.51 10.95 30.56
CA GLU A 79 -2.60 10.44 29.72
C GLU A 79 -2.35 9.15 28.89
N ALA A 80 -2.81 8.04 29.47
CA ALA A 80 -2.84 6.74 28.84
C ALA A 80 -3.97 6.61 27.81
N PHE A 81 -3.63 6.29 26.55
CA PHE A 81 -4.57 5.68 25.62
C PHE A 81 -4.92 4.24 26.06
N PRO A 82 -6.15 3.75 25.85
CA PRO A 82 -6.56 2.45 26.37
C PRO A 82 -5.78 1.29 25.73
N VAL A 83 -4.95 0.62 26.53
CA VAL A 83 -4.36 -0.66 26.15
C VAL A 83 -5.47 -1.71 26.11
N LEU A 84 -5.94 -2.03 24.91
CA LEU A 84 -6.77 -3.21 24.69
C LEU A 84 -5.93 -4.45 24.96
N HIS A 85 -6.15 -5.06 26.13
CA HIS A 85 -5.51 -6.31 26.51
C HIS A 85 -5.79 -7.40 25.47
N LEU A 86 -4.73 -7.89 24.83
CA LEU A 86 -4.76 -9.11 24.03
C LEU A 86 -5.16 -10.28 24.94
N ALA A 87 -6.40 -10.77 24.77
CA ALA A 87 -6.80 -12.05 25.32
C ALA A 87 -6.01 -13.17 24.59
N PRO A 88 -5.59 -14.24 25.30
CA PRO A 88 -4.88 -15.35 24.67
C PRO A 88 -5.80 -16.14 23.73
N GLU A 89 -5.20 -16.71 22.68
CA GLU A 89 -5.87 -17.54 21.68
C GLU A 89 -6.64 -18.73 22.31
N PRO A 90 -7.89 -19.00 21.91
CA PRO A 90 -8.43 -20.35 21.97
C PRO A 90 -7.85 -21.19 20.82
N ALA A 91 -7.47 -22.42 21.12
CA ALA A 91 -6.91 -23.36 20.16
C ALA A 91 -7.92 -23.75 19.06
N ALA A 92 -7.40 -24.29 17.96
CA ALA A 92 -8.19 -24.78 16.83
C ALA A 92 -9.16 -25.90 17.24
N ASP A 93 -10.45 -25.57 17.36
CA ASP A 93 -11.55 -26.53 17.27
C ASP A 93 -12.05 -26.58 15.82
N ALA A 94 -12.02 -27.78 15.23
CA ALA A 94 -12.63 -28.05 13.94
C ALA A 94 -14.16 -28.08 14.10
N ALA A 95 -14.81 -26.94 13.82
CA ALA A 95 -16.26 -26.79 13.90
C ALA A 95 -16.92 -26.84 12.51
N ALA A 96 -18.04 -27.56 12.43
CA ALA A 96 -18.76 -27.88 11.21
C ALA A 96 -19.25 -26.67 10.40
N VAL A 97 -19.38 -26.89 9.09
CA VAL A 97 -20.04 -26.01 8.12
C VAL A 97 -21.44 -25.59 8.62
N PRO A 98 -21.69 -24.28 8.85
CA PRO A 98 -23.05 -23.75 8.89
C PRO A 98 -23.54 -23.59 7.45
N ASN A 99 -24.74 -24.10 7.14
CA ASN A 99 -25.33 -23.95 5.80
C ASN A 99 -25.39 -22.48 5.38
N SER A 100 -24.60 -22.11 4.37
CA SER A 100 -24.86 -20.90 3.59
C SER A 100 -26.12 -21.12 2.76
N ALA A 101 -27.03 -20.14 2.74
CA ALA A 101 -27.92 -20.01 1.60
C ALA A 101 -27.05 -19.89 0.35
N ALA A 102 -27.36 -20.66 -0.70
CA ALA A 102 -26.62 -20.57 -1.95
C ALA A 102 -26.72 -19.13 -2.51
N PRO A 103 -25.66 -18.60 -3.15
CA PRO A 103 -25.81 -17.38 -3.94
C PRO A 103 -26.88 -17.60 -5.01
N PRO A 104 -27.61 -16.56 -5.45
CA PRO A 104 -28.57 -16.71 -6.53
C PRO A 104 -27.88 -17.29 -7.77
N GLU A 105 -28.45 -18.37 -8.31
CA GLU A 105 -28.01 -18.94 -9.58
C GLU A 105 -28.34 -17.95 -10.69
N LEU A 106 -27.33 -17.50 -11.45
CA LEU A 106 -27.52 -16.75 -12.68
C LEU A 106 -27.99 -17.73 -13.77
N ASN A 107 -29.27 -18.10 -13.72
CA ASN A 107 -29.90 -19.01 -14.69
C ASN A 107 -30.22 -18.26 -16.00
N PHE A 108 -29.51 -18.59 -17.07
CA PHE A 108 -29.69 -17.95 -18.40
C PHE A 108 -30.67 -18.69 -19.33
N ASN A 109 -31.27 -19.80 -18.88
CA ASN A 109 -32.21 -20.59 -19.67
C ASN A 109 -33.63 -20.58 -19.09
N THR A 110 -34.53 -19.71 -19.60
CA THR A 110 -35.89 -20.09 -20.06
C THR A 110 -36.67 -18.94 -20.70
N THR A 111 -37.62 -19.32 -21.56
CA THR A 111 -38.44 -18.43 -22.39
C THR A 111 -39.59 -17.72 -21.66
N SER A 112 -39.95 -16.56 -22.22
CA SER A 112 -41.05 -15.64 -21.91
C SER A 112 -42.31 -16.17 -21.19
N THR A 113 -42.89 -15.30 -20.34
CA THR A 113 -44.31 -14.91 -20.53
C THR A 113 -44.60 -13.52 -19.95
N SER A 114 -45.34 -12.70 -20.71
CA SER A 114 -45.82 -11.37 -20.31
C SER A 114 -47.30 -11.39 -19.91
N SER A 115 -47.71 -10.53 -18.98
CA SER A 115 -49.06 -9.95 -18.95
C SER A 115 -49.11 -8.67 -18.10
N THR A 116 -50.17 -7.87 -18.24
CA THR A 116 -50.12 -6.41 -18.12
C THR A 116 -51.21 -5.79 -17.23
N SER A 117 -50.95 -4.53 -16.80
CA SER A 117 -51.94 -3.51 -16.37
C SER A 117 -52.58 -3.69 -14.97
N ALA A 118 -53.12 -2.66 -14.29
CA ALA A 118 -53.30 -1.24 -14.61
C ALA A 118 -53.30 -0.34 -13.35
N SER A 119 -53.06 0.97 -13.54
CA SER A 119 -53.31 2.07 -12.60
C SER A 119 -54.60 2.83 -13.05
N PRO A 120 -55.08 3.97 -12.48
CA PRO A 120 -54.89 4.62 -11.17
C PRO A 120 -56.24 4.95 -10.46
N ARG A 121 -56.23 5.63 -9.29
CA ARG A 121 -57.31 6.59 -8.93
C ARG A 121 -56.86 7.75 -8.01
N ARG A 122 -57.34 8.96 -8.34
CA ARG A 122 -57.09 10.26 -7.66
C ARG A 122 -58.10 10.55 -6.53
N ARG A 123 -57.72 11.32 -5.49
CA ARG A 123 -58.11 12.75 -5.28
C ARG A 123 -57.80 13.31 -3.86
N ARG A 124 -57.34 14.59 -3.83
CA ARG A 124 -57.71 15.77 -2.97
C ARG A 124 -58.50 15.49 -1.65
N ARG A 125 -58.35 16.20 -0.51
CA ARG A 125 -58.10 17.66 -0.29
C ARG A 125 -57.94 18.01 1.24
N ARG A 126 -57.19 19.08 1.55
CA ARG A 126 -57.37 20.14 2.60
C ARG A 126 -57.80 19.85 4.09
N SER A 127 -57.01 20.47 4.99
CA SER A 127 -57.35 21.42 6.09
C SER A 127 -57.79 20.99 7.52
N SER A 128 -56.90 21.30 8.49
CA SER A 128 -57.05 22.29 9.60
C SER A 128 -57.64 21.97 11.00
N VAL A 129 -57.00 22.58 12.02
CA VAL A 129 -57.45 22.94 13.41
C VAL A 129 -57.45 21.86 14.52
N GLY A 130 -56.86 22.18 15.69
CA GLY A 130 -57.48 21.76 16.98
C GLY A 130 -56.64 21.45 18.25
N VAL A 131 -56.00 22.45 18.88
CA VAL A 131 -55.91 22.75 20.35
C VAL A 131 -56.10 21.61 21.41
N TRP A 132 -55.20 21.50 22.42
CA TRP A 132 -55.47 21.81 23.87
C TRP A 132 -54.33 21.54 24.88
N LEU A 133 -54.35 22.36 25.94
CA LEU A 133 -53.50 22.44 27.16
C LEU A 133 -53.80 21.27 28.16
N PRO A 134 -53.08 21.07 29.31
CA PRO A 134 -53.22 21.97 30.49
C PRO A 134 -52.09 22.03 31.57
N MET A 135 -52.11 23.14 32.35
CA MET A 135 -52.00 23.34 33.84
C MET A 135 -51.08 22.51 34.79
N LEU A 136 -50.71 22.94 36.03
CA LEU A 136 -50.59 24.24 36.77
C LEU A 136 -50.21 23.99 38.29
N MET A 137 -49.55 24.95 38.96
CA MET A 137 -49.42 25.16 40.46
C MET A 137 -48.63 24.09 41.28
N VAL A 138 -48.08 24.35 42.49
CA VAL A 138 -48.56 24.96 43.78
C VAL A 138 -47.32 25.47 44.59
N LEU A 139 -47.23 26.74 45.08
CA LEU A 139 -47.49 27.30 46.46
C LEU A 139 -46.66 26.68 47.64
N LEU A 140 -46.43 27.26 48.84
CA LEU A 140 -47.02 28.39 49.62
C LEU A 140 -46.10 28.75 50.85
N GLY A 141 -46.34 29.86 51.57
CA GLY A 141 -45.78 30.12 52.92
C GLY A 141 -46.33 31.37 53.64
N ALA A 142 -46.76 31.23 54.91
CA ALA A 142 -47.42 32.27 55.74
C ALA A 142 -47.23 31.96 57.25
N ALA A 143 -47.63 32.74 58.28
CA ALA A 143 -48.45 33.96 58.42
C ALA A 143 -48.13 34.69 59.77
N GLY A 144 -48.67 35.90 60.03
CA GLY A 144 -48.64 36.50 61.39
C GLY A 144 -49.12 37.96 61.52
N ALA A 145 -49.88 38.28 62.57
CA ALA A 145 -50.46 39.62 62.82
C ALA A 145 -50.29 40.06 64.29
N LEU A 146 -50.21 41.38 64.56
CA LEU A 146 -50.82 42.05 65.75
C LEU A 146 -50.82 43.61 65.65
N TRP A 147 -51.32 44.27 66.69
CA TRP A 147 -51.88 45.65 66.79
C TRP A 147 -50.92 46.89 66.91
N TYR A 148 -51.51 48.07 66.59
CA TYR A 148 -51.47 49.40 67.28
C TYR A 148 -50.69 50.65 66.75
N PHE A 149 -51.42 51.80 66.75
CA PHE A 149 -51.10 53.26 66.70
C PHE A 149 -50.32 53.98 65.55
N MET A 150 -51.03 54.93 64.87
CA MET A 150 -50.67 56.30 64.38
C MET A 150 -49.39 56.59 63.53
N PRO A 151 -49.30 57.70 62.73
CA PRO A 151 -50.32 58.65 62.21
C PRO A 151 -50.26 58.92 60.68
N ALA A 152 -51.26 59.68 60.17
CA ALA A 152 -51.38 60.43 58.90
C ALA A 152 -50.50 60.10 57.66
N ALA A 153 -51.15 59.71 56.54
CA ALA A 153 -50.55 59.63 55.21
C ALA A 153 -50.96 60.80 54.29
N LYS A 154 -50.01 61.35 53.53
CA LYS A 154 -50.24 62.35 52.46
C LYS A 154 -51.10 61.78 51.31
N PRO A 155 -51.79 62.64 50.53
CA PRO A 155 -52.36 62.23 49.24
C PRO A 155 -51.25 61.77 48.27
N PRO A 156 -51.55 60.87 47.32
CA PRO A 156 -50.57 60.27 46.42
C PRO A 156 -50.02 61.29 45.41
N GLU A 157 -48.71 61.23 45.17
CA GLU A 157 -47.96 62.12 44.29
C GLU A 157 -47.12 61.28 43.32
N ILE A 158 -47.41 61.35 42.01
CA ILE A 158 -46.66 60.61 40.99
C ILE A 158 -45.43 61.44 40.63
N THR A 159 -44.25 61.06 41.13
CA THR A 159 -42.99 61.72 40.78
C THR A 159 -42.27 60.91 39.70
N VAL A 160 -42.09 61.50 38.52
CA VAL A 160 -41.24 60.94 37.47
C VAL A 160 -39.82 61.46 37.66
N LYS A 161 -38.86 60.55 37.75
CA LYS A 161 -37.44 60.90 37.64
C LYS A 161 -37.16 61.25 36.18
N GLN A 162 -36.62 62.44 35.91
CA GLN A 162 -36.22 62.80 34.54
C GLN A 162 -35.29 61.72 33.98
N PHE A 163 -35.59 61.26 32.76
CA PHE A 163 -34.71 60.37 32.01
C PHE A 163 -33.65 61.25 31.32
N PRO A 164 -32.35 60.95 31.46
CA PRO A 164 -31.32 61.65 30.70
C PRO A 164 -31.44 61.31 29.22
N ASP A 165 -30.85 62.15 28.37
CA ASP A 165 -30.68 61.81 26.96
C ASP A 165 -29.91 60.49 26.81
N GLN A 166 -30.31 59.68 25.83
CA GLN A 166 -29.74 58.37 25.53
C GLN A 166 -28.86 58.46 24.29
N ALA A 167 -27.84 57.62 24.21
CA ALA A 167 -27.11 57.36 22.98
C ALA A 167 -27.60 56.05 22.36
N ALA A 168 -27.73 56.04 21.05
CA ALA A 168 -27.87 54.87 20.20
C ALA A 168 -26.86 54.97 19.05
N VAL A 169 -26.72 53.89 18.31
CA VAL A 169 -25.95 53.81 17.06
C VAL A 169 -26.86 53.10 16.06
N GLU A 170 -26.80 53.45 14.79
CA GLU A 170 -27.67 52.82 13.79
C GLU A 170 -27.41 51.33 13.62
N GLY A 171 -28.40 50.63 13.04
CA GLY A 171 -28.42 49.18 12.93
C GLY A 171 -28.50 48.41 14.27
N LYS A 172 -28.19 49.05 15.41
CA LYS A 172 -28.00 48.42 16.72
C LYS A 172 -29.21 48.64 17.64
N LEU A 173 -29.70 47.54 18.21
CA LEU A 173 -30.85 47.55 19.13
C LEU A 173 -30.51 48.25 20.46
N MET A 174 -31.03 49.46 20.66
CA MET A 174 -31.06 50.10 21.98
C MET A 174 -32.21 49.55 22.84
N THR A 175 -31.97 49.43 24.16
CA THR A 175 -33.03 49.12 25.12
C THR A 175 -32.93 50.03 26.35
N LEU A 176 -34.06 50.57 26.80
CA LEU A 176 -34.14 51.42 28.00
C LEU A 176 -35.23 50.91 28.94
N ALA A 177 -34.84 50.51 30.15
CA ALA A 177 -35.79 50.19 31.20
C ALA A 177 -36.42 51.47 31.76
N MET A 178 -37.75 51.54 31.82
CA MET A 178 -38.52 52.67 32.36
C MET A 178 -39.25 52.28 33.65
N PRO A 179 -38.55 52.11 34.78
CA PRO A 179 -39.14 51.66 36.04
C PRO A 179 -40.01 52.74 36.67
N VAL A 180 -41.32 52.51 36.70
CA VAL A 180 -42.28 53.38 37.41
C VAL A 180 -42.48 52.91 38.85
N THR A 181 -42.28 53.81 39.81
CA THR A 181 -42.65 53.62 41.22
C THR A 181 -43.87 54.48 41.57
N SER A 182 -44.84 53.90 42.26
CA SER A 182 -46.03 54.61 42.75
C SER A 182 -46.23 54.34 44.23
N THR A 183 -46.62 55.37 44.98
CA THR A 183 -46.87 55.31 46.42
C THR A 183 -48.35 55.55 46.71
N GLY A 184 -49.09 54.46 46.96
CA GLY A 184 -50.55 54.47 47.17
C GLY A 184 -51.21 53.25 46.53
N ALA A 185 -52.24 52.70 47.18
CA ALA A 185 -52.77 51.39 46.80
C ALA A 185 -53.65 51.38 45.54
N GLN A 186 -53.45 50.35 44.71
CA GLN A 186 -54.43 49.77 43.77
C GLN A 186 -55.02 50.66 42.66
N GLN A 187 -54.17 51.38 41.92
CA GLN A 187 -54.45 51.69 40.51
C GLN A 187 -53.27 51.27 39.63
N ALA A 188 -53.56 50.50 38.58
CA ALA A 188 -52.56 50.08 37.60
C ALA A 188 -52.04 51.29 36.82
N THR A 189 -50.72 51.43 36.72
CA THR A 189 -50.10 52.47 35.90
C THR A 189 -49.93 51.95 34.47
N GLN A 190 -50.63 52.57 33.52
CA GLN A 190 -50.48 52.30 32.10
C GLN A 190 -49.43 53.23 31.49
N LEU A 191 -48.52 52.69 30.69
CA LEU A 191 -47.57 53.46 29.91
C LEU A 191 -48.05 53.55 28.46
N LYS A 192 -48.05 54.77 27.91
CA LYS A 192 -48.43 55.06 26.53
C LYS A 192 -47.35 55.92 25.88
N ILE A 193 -46.74 55.44 24.80
CA ILE A 193 -45.93 56.29 23.92
C ILE A 193 -46.84 57.35 23.30
N VAL A 194 -46.42 58.61 23.37
CA VAL A 194 -47.08 59.76 22.72
C VAL A 194 -46.29 60.20 21.50
N GLN A 195 -44.96 60.18 21.60
CA GLN A 195 -44.03 60.42 20.52
C GLN A 195 -42.81 59.50 20.71
N ALA A 196 -42.35 58.88 19.63
CA ALA A 196 -41.10 58.12 19.56
C ALA A 196 -40.68 58.04 18.07
N PRO A 197 -39.44 57.65 17.77
CA PRO A 197 -39.03 57.26 16.41
C PRO A 197 -39.92 56.16 15.82
N ASP A 198 -39.93 56.06 14.49
CA ASP A 198 -40.57 54.94 13.81
C ASP A 198 -39.85 53.62 14.12
N GLY A 199 -40.62 52.52 14.19
CA GLY A 199 -40.12 51.22 14.64
C GLY A 199 -39.87 51.09 16.15
N ALA A 200 -39.88 52.18 16.93
CA ALA A 200 -39.73 52.12 18.38
C ALA A 200 -40.94 51.47 19.06
N THR A 201 -40.70 50.61 20.05
CA THR A 201 -41.73 49.86 20.78
C THR A 201 -41.55 49.93 22.29
N PHE A 202 -42.62 49.69 23.04
CA PHE A 202 -42.58 49.57 24.49
C PHE A 202 -43.29 48.31 24.98
N ASP A 203 -42.56 47.44 25.65
CA ASP A 203 -43.11 46.24 26.28
C ASP A 203 -43.71 46.60 27.65
N GLN A 204 -45.04 46.56 27.75
CA GLN A 204 -45.76 46.88 29.00
C GLN A 204 -45.54 45.86 30.13
N ALA A 205 -45.17 44.61 29.82
CA ALA A 205 -44.94 43.58 30.82
C ALA A 205 -43.55 43.70 31.45
N THR A 206 -42.52 43.92 30.63
CA THR A 206 -41.13 44.09 31.11
C THR A 206 -40.75 45.53 31.43
N ARG A 207 -41.55 46.51 31.00
CA ARG A 207 -41.33 47.96 31.10
C ARG A 207 -40.06 48.45 30.39
N VAL A 208 -39.81 47.90 29.22
CA VAL A 208 -38.62 48.21 28.40
C VAL A 208 -39.03 48.88 27.09
N PHE A 209 -38.48 50.06 26.83
CA PHE A 209 -38.45 50.69 25.52
C PHE A 209 -37.38 50.01 24.66
N LYS A 210 -37.70 49.72 23.39
CA LYS A 210 -36.81 49.08 22.42
C LYS A 210 -36.89 49.82 21.10
N TRP A 211 -35.74 50.13 20.51
CA TRP A 211 -35.64 50.72 19.18
C TRP A 211 -34.35 50.26 18.52
N THR A 212 -34.38 50.05 17.21
CA THR A 212 -33.19 49.89 16.38
C THR A 212 -33.27 51.05 15.39
N PRO A 213 -32.41 52.08 15.49
CA PRO A 213 -32.36 53.13 14.49
C PRO A 213 -31.98 52.51 13.14
N THR A 214 -32.59 53.00 12.08
CA THR A 214 -32.23 52.72 10.70
C THR A 214 -31.08 53.64 10.26
N GLU A 215 -30.48 53.34 9.10
CA GLU A 215 -29.43 54.16 8.49
C GLU A 215 -29.83 55.64 8.40
N ALA A 216 -30.99 55.92 7.81
CA ALA A 216 -31.55 57.27 7.72
C ALA A 216 -31.93 57.93 9.06
N ASP A 217 -31.70 57.27 10.21
CA ASP A 217 -31.79 57.86 11.54
C ASP A 217 -30.42 58.36 12.07
N GLY A 218 -29.30 58.02 11.43
CA GLY A 218 -27.98 58.63 11.64
C GLY A 218 -27.75 59.86 10.74
N PRO A 219 -26.94 60.85 11.18
CA PRO A 219 -26.60 61.17 12.55
C PRO A 219 -27.72 62.03 13.14
N GLY A 220 -28.66 61.42 13.87
CA GLY A 220 -29.95 62.04 14.24
C GLY A 220 -30.17 62.35 15.73
N GLN A 221 -31.21 63.15 16.00
CA GLN A 221 -31.71 63.41 17.36
C GLN A 221 -33.24 63.32 17.43
N PHE A 222 -33.75 62.44 18.27
CA PHE A 222 -35.17 62.11 18.34
C PHE A 222 -35.75 62.33 19.73
N ASP A 223 -36.82 63.11 19.82
CA ASP A 223 -37.59 63.30 21.05
C ASP A 223 -38.50 62.09 21.32
N VAL A 224 -38.34 61.44 22.47
CA VAL A 224 -39.24 60.40 22.98
C VAL A 224 -40.08 60.99 24.11
N ILE A 225 -41.41 60.86 24.00
CA ILE A 225 -42.40 61.31 24.98
C ILE A 225 -43.30 60.14 25.37
N VAL A 226 -43.31 59.81 26.66
CA VAL A 226 -44.12 58.72 27.23
C VAL A 226 -45.02 59.27 28.34
N HIS A 227 -46.31 58.95 28.27
CA HIS A 227 -47.29 59.27 29.30
C HIS A 227 -47.46 58.11 30.28
N LEU A 228 -47.30 58.43 31.56
CA LEU A 228 -47.57 57.56 32.69
C LEU A 228 -48.99 57.88 33.20
N ILE A 229 -49.93 56.97 32.96
CA ILE A 229 -51.34 57.15 33.27
C ILE A 229 -51.70 56.30 34.49
N GLN A 230 -52.15 56.92 35.57
CA GLN A 230 -52.67 56.24 36.76
C GLN A 230 -54.00 56.87 37.18
N GLY A 231 -55.10 56.25 36.73
CA GLY A 231 -56.44 56.83 36.89
C GLY A 231 -56.57 58.15 36.11
N PRO A 232 -57.03 59.26 36.75
CA PRO A 232 -57.11 60.57 36.10
C PRO A 232 -55.76 61.29 36.00
N ASN A 233 -54.71 60.79 36.66
CA ASN A 233 -53.40 61.44 36.66
C ASN A 233 -52.58 60.98 35.47
N ILE A 234 -52.08 61.95 34.69
CA ILE A 234 -51.13 61.74 33.60
C ILE A 234 -49.86 62.51 33.94
N VAL A 235 -48.71 61.84 33.93
CA VAL A 235 -47.40 62.49 34.03
C VAL A 235 -46.60 62.19 32.77
N GLU A 236 -45.91 63.20 32.25
CA GLU A 236 -45.09 63.09 31.05
C GLU A 236 -43.62 62.82 31.40
N ALA A 237 -43.02 61.85 30.72
CA ALA A 237 -41.58 61.64 30.68
C ALA A 237 -41.08 62.00 29.27
N LYS A 238 -40.10 62.89 29.18
CA LYS A 238 -39.42 63.26 27.93
C LYS A 238 -37.91 63.05 28.06
N PHE A 239 -37.30 62.48 27.03
CA PHE A 239 -35.84 62.37 26.83
C PHE A 239 -35.54 62.37 25.33
N ARG A 240 -34.30 62.66 24.93
CA ARG A 240 -33.85 62.46 23.55
C ARG A 240 -33.08 61.17 23.39
N VAL A 241 -33.12 60.60 22.19
CA VAL A 241 -32.12 59.65 21.71
C VAL A 241 -31.25 60.37 20.69
N ILE A 242 -29.95 60.34 20.89
CA ILE A 242 -28.94 60.78 19.93
C ILE A 242 -28.43 59.53 19.23
N VAL A 243 -28.62 59.44 17.92
CA VAL A 243 -28.07 58.37 17.08
C VAL A 243 -26.73 58.87 16.54
N ALA A 244 -25.69 58.06 16.69
CA ALA A 244 -24.38 58.32 16.09
C ALA A 244 -24.21 57.46 14.83
N GLU A 245 -23.49 58.01 13.86
CA GLU A 245 -22.98 57.30 12.69
C GLU A 245 -22.00 56.19 13.07
N GLU A 246 -21.96 55.11 12.29
CA GLU A 246 -20.97 54.05 12.30
C GLU A 246 -20.77 53.47 10.88
N ASP A 247 -19.93 54.13 10.09
CA ASP A 247 -19.53 53.72 8.74
C ASP A 247 -19.22 52.21 8.61
N THR A 248 -19.73 51.57 7.55
CA THR A 248 -19.60 50.13 7.30
C THR A 248 -19.03 49.82 5.91
N ALA A 249 -18.03 48.94 5.89
CA ALA A 249 -17.30 48.64 4.66
C ALA A 249 -18.21 48.10 3.52
N PRO A 250 -17.88 48.36 2.23
CA PRO A 250 -18.74 48.05 1.10
C PRO A 250 -19.18 46.59 1.02
N VAL A 251 -20.30 46.33 0.34
CA VAL A 251 -20.87 45.00 0.19
C VAL A 251 -20.87 44.58 -1.28
N PHE A 252 -20.12 43.53 -1.61
CA PHE A 252 -20.16 42.92 -2.94
C PHE A 252 -21.54 42.33 -3.26
N GLN A 253 -22.02 42.58 -4.47
CA GLN A 253 -23.14 41.85 -5.06
C GLN A 253 -22.77 40.37 -5.29
N THR A 254 -23.75 39.48 -5.41
CA THR A 254 -23.50 38.04 -5.64
C THR A 254 -22.81 37.82 -6.98
N ILE A 255 -21.62 37.21 -6.95
CA ILE A 255 -20.85 36.83 -8.15
C ILE A 255 -20.95 35.31 -8.32
N GLU A 256 -21.56 34.86 -9.41
CA GLU A 256 -21.66 33.43 -9.76
C GLU A 256 -20.34 32.92 -10.39
N PRO A 257 -19.99 31.61 -10.26
CA PRO A 257 -18.78 31.06 -10.86
C PRO A 257 -18.73 31.22 -12.38
N VAL A 258 -17.55 31.61 -12.89
CA VAL A 258 -17.37 32.01 -14.31
C VAL A 258 -16.62 30.93 -15.09
N SER A 259 -17.26 30.35 -16.10
CA SER A 259 -16.63 29.35 -16.97
C SER A 259 -15.79 30.00 -18.08
N THR A 260 -14.57 29.50 -18.30
CA THR A 260 -13.71 29.87 -19.44
C THR A 260 -12.91 28.66 -19.93
N LYS A 261 -12.21 28.76 -21.07
CA LYS A 261 -11.25 27.75 -21.55
C LYS A 261 -9.81 28.19 -21.26
N PRO A 262 -8.84 27.26 -21.21
CA PRO A 262 -7.43 27.61 -21.09
C PRO A 262 -7.00 28.52 -22.24
N LEU A 263 -6.18 29.54 -21.94
CA LEU A 263 -5.70 30.55 -22.88
C LEU A 263 -6.78 31.47 -23.50
N GLU A 264 -8.03 31.40 -23.04
CA GLU A 264 -9.13 32.27 -23.48
C GLU A 264 -9.41 33.35 -22.42
N GLU A 265 -9.22 34.63 -22.78
CA GLU A 265 -9.52 35.75 -21.88
C GLU A 265 -11.04 35.85 -21.63
N VAL A 266 -11.41 35.90 -20.36
CA VAL A 266 -12.78 36.20 -19.91
C VAL A 266 -12.78 37.52 -19.14
N VAL A 267 -13.84 38.31 -19.32
CA VAL A 267 -14.04 39.60 -18.68
C VAL A 267 -15.30 39.55 -17.82
N VAL A 268 -15.18 39.97 -16.56
CA VAL A 268 -16.23 39.92 -15.53
C VAL A 268 -16.25 41.27 -14.85
N THR A 269 -17.41 41.93 -14.79
CA THR A 269 -17.58 43.13 -13.96
C THR A 269 -17.96 42.70 -12.54
N VAL A 270 -17.14 43.08 -11.56
CA VAL A 270 -17.51 42.96 -10.14
C VAL A 270 -18.12 44.27 -9.67
N GLN A 271 -19.11 44.20 -8.79
CA GLN A 271 -19.73 45.39 -8.19
C GLN A 271 -19.86 45.20 -6.68
N ALA A 272 -19.42 46.21 -5.94
CA ALA A 272 -19.73 46.41 -4.53
C ALA A 272 -20.38 47.77 -4.35
N ASP A 273 -21.38 47.81 -3.48
CA ASP A 273 -22.12 49.02 -3.15
C ASP A 273 -21.82 49.39 -1.69
N ASP A 274 -21.61 50.68 -1.42
CA ASP A 274 -21.55 51.23 -0.06
C ASP A 274 -22.99 51.29 0.50
N PRO A 275 -23.26 50.65 1.67
CA PRO A 275 -24.58 50.63 2.29
C PRO A 275 -24.95 51.90 3.07
N ASP A 276 -23.99 52.78 3.37
CA ASP A 276 -24.17 53.92 4.28
C ASP A 276 -24.86 55.13 3.60
N GLU A 277 -25.50 56.04 4.35
CA GLU A 277 -26.13 57.26 3.80
C GLU A 277 -25.46 58.58 4.28
N PRO A 278 -24.67 59.30 3.45
CA PRO A 278 -24.64 59.25 1.99
C PRO A 278 -23.51 58.37 1.41
N SER A 279 -23.88 57.43 0.54
CA SER A 279 -22.95 56.50 -0.08
C SER A 279 -21.79 57.14 -0.83
N VAL A 280 -20.61 56.56 -0.61
CA VAL A 280 -19.29 56.90 -1.13
C VAL A 280 -18.96 56.06 -2.36
N ALA A 281 -18.03 56.55 -3.18
CA ALA A 281 -17.50 55.79 -4.31
C ALA A 281 -16.56 54.65 -3.85
N VAL A 282 -16.65 53.52 -4.53
CA VAL A 282 -15.89 52.30 -4.22
C VAL A 282 -14.90 52.00 -5.34
N SER A 283 -13.63 51.79 -4.99
CA SER A 283 -12.56 51.39 -5.90
C SER A 283 -12.09 49.95 -5.67
N TYR A 284 -11.58 49.33 -6.73
CA TYR A 284 -11.28 47.89 -6.78
C TYR A 284 -9.78 47.60 -6.94
N ALA A 285 -9.32 46.52 -6.33
CA ALA A 285 -7.95 46.02 -6.49
C ALA A 285 -7.90 44.48 -6.34
N LEU A 286 -6.86 43.83 -6.89
CA LEU A 286 -6.57 42.44 -6.53
C LEU A 286 -5.93 42.38 -5.15
N ALA A 287 -6.26 41.37 -4.35
CA ALA A 287 -5.68 41.20 -3.01
C ALA A 287 -4.18 40.86 -3.07
N GLU A 288 -3.77 40.11 -4.09
CA GLU A 288 -2.37 39.79 -4.39
C GLU A 288 -2.11 39.96 -5.90
N PRO A 289 -0.86 40.26 -6.33
CA PRO A 289 -0.51 40.31 -7.75
C PRO A 289 -0.71 38.95 -8.43
N ASN A 290 -1.57 38.91 -9.45
CA ASN A 290 -1.88 37.69 -10.19
C ASN A 290 -1.46 37.85 -11.66
N ALA A 291 -0.55 36.99 -12.15
CA ALA A 291 -0.05 37.08 -13.53
C ALA A 291 -1.12 36.74 -14.59
N ALA A 292 -2.20 36.06 -14.20
CA ALA A 292 -3.33 35.69 -15.06
C ALA A 292 -4.52 36.65 -14.93
N ALA A 293 -4.49 37.66 -14.05
CA ALA A 293 -5.62 38.55 -13.81
C ALA A 293 -5.23 40.03 -13.71
N THR A 294 -6.11 40.92 -14.21
CA THR A 294 -6.02 42.37 -14.01
C THR A 294 -7.40 42.93 -13.73
N ILE A 295 -7.52 43.91 -12.85
CA ILE A 295 -8.78 44.61 -12.57
C ILE A 295 -8.64 46.11 -12.82
N ASP A 296 -9.65 46.70 -13.45
CA ASP A 296 -9.78 48.15 -13.55
C ASP A 296 -10.36 48.72 -12.24
N ALA A 297 -9.67 49.71 -11.67
CA ALA A 297 -9.93 50.19 -10.32
C ALA A 297 -11.20 51.04 -10.18
N GLU A 298 -11.69 51.65 -11.27
CA GLU A 298 -12.88 52.51 -11.28
C GLU A 298 -14.15 51.75 -11.71
N THR A 299 -14.01 50.77 -12.60
CA THR A 299 -15.15 50.05 -13.22
C THR A 299 -15.38 48.64 -12.69
N GLY A 300 -14.43 48.07 -11.94
CA GLY A 300 -14.52 46.67 -11.49
C GLY A 300 -14.38 45.65 -12.63
N GLU A 301 -13.90 46.05 -13.81
CA GLU A 301 -13.66 45.16 -14.95
C GLU A 301 -12.47 44.23 -14.67
N LEU A 302 -12.75 43.02 -14.16
CA LEU A 302 -11.79 41.95 -13.92
C LEU A 302 -11.60 41.13 -15.21
N LYS A 303 -10.39 41.15 -15.76
CA LYS A 303 -9.95 40.30 -16.86
C LYS A 303 -9.16 39.13 -16.30
N PHE A 304 -9.47 37.93 -16.78
CA PHE A 304 -8.77 36.71 -16.40
C PHE A 304 -8.42 35.89 -17.65
N THR A 305 -7.15 35.58 -17.83
CA THR A 305 -6.64 34.74 -18.92
C THR A 305 -5.93 33.53 -18.30
N PRO A 306 -6.60 32.38 -18.13
CA PRO A 306 -5.99 31.20 -17.54
C PRO A 306 -4.84 30.68 -18.39
N SER A 307 -3.74 30.30 -17.74
CA SER A 307 -2.60 29.66 -18.40
C SER A 307 -2.91 28.22 -18.84
N GLU A 308 -2.05 27.63 -19.67
CA GLU A 308 -2.21 26.24 -20.14
C GLU A 308 -2.27 25.23 -18.98
N ILE A 309 -1.47 25.44 -17.93
CA ILE A 309 -1.44 24.57 -16.74
C ILE A 309 -2.67 24.73 -15.83
N MET A 310 -3.57 25.69 -16.07
CA MET A 310 -4.83 25.80 -15.31
C MET A 310 -5.97 24.97 -15.92
N ALA A 311 -5.69 24.18 -16.97
CA ALA A 311 -6.72 23.40 -17.66
C ALA A 311 -7.40 22.35 -16.77
N GLY A 312 -8.73 22.43 -16.67
CA GLY A 312 -9.55 21.57 -15.82
C GLY A 312 -9.58 21.95 -14.33
N GLU A 313 -9.08 23.14 -13.96
CA GLU A 313 -9.00 23.58 -12.55
C GLU A 313 -10.06 24.64 -12.20
N SER A 314 -10.31 24.77 -10.89
CA SER A 314 -11.15 25.83 -10.31
C SER A 314 -10.23 26.86 -9.66
N VAL A 315 -10.10 28.04 -10.25
CA VAL A 315 -9.16 29.09 -9.84
C VAL A 315 -9.93 30.24 -9.19
N SER A 316 -9.58 30.61 -7.96
CA SER A 316 -10.18 31.77 -7.27
C SER A 316 -9.27 33.00 -7.36
N VAL A 317 -9.86 34.15 -7.65
CA VAL A 317 -9.19 35.46 -7.67
C VAL A 317 -9.86 36.37 -6.64
N THR A 318 -9.15 36.66 -5.54
CA THR A 318 -9.64 37.52 -4.48
C THR A 318 -9.54 38.99 -4.90
N VAL A 319 -10.70 39.66 -4.98
CA VAL A 319 -10.82 41.10 -5.23
C VAL A 319 -11.11 41.81 -3.92
N ILE A 320 -10.48 42.98 -3.72
CA ILE A 320 -10.78 43.93 -2.66
C ILE A 320 -11.64 45.06 -3.24
N ALA A 321 -12.72 45.41 -2.56
CA ALA A 321 -13.43 46.68 -2.73
C ALA A 321 -13.14 47.58 -1.52
N LYS A 322 -12.91 48.87 -1.77
CA LYS A 322 -12.56 49.87 -0.75
C LYS A 322 -13.32 51.17 -1.02
N GLU A 323 -13.66 51.91 0.02
CA GLU A 323 -14.11 53.28 -0.16
C GLU A 323 -12.95 54.20 -0.54
N ASP A 324 -13.26 55.17 -1.40
CA ASP A 324 -12.32 56.22 -1.78
C ASP A 324 -12.08 57.25 -0.65
N SER A 325 -12.93 57.26 0.39
CA SER A 325 -12.84 58.20 1.52
C SER A 325 -12.00 57.68 2.68
N ASP A 326 -12.14 56.41 3.06
CA ASP A 326 -11.31 55.73 4.06
C ASP A 326 -10.89 54.32 3.58
N ALA A 327 -9.62 54.18 3.21
CA ALA A 327 -9.05 52.91 2.75
C ALA A 327 -8.93 51.82 3.85
N SER A 328 -9.31 52.10 5.09
CA SER A 328 -9.45 51.11 6.17
C SER A 328 -10.80 50.38 6.13
N LEU A 329 -11.83 50.99 5.53
CA LEU A 329 -13.10 50.35 5.21
C LEU A 329 -12.95 49.60 3.88
N SER A 330 -12.89 48.27 3.98
CA SER A 330 -12.67 47.40 2.82
C SER A 330 -13.23 45.99 3.04
N THR A 331 -13.63 45.37 1.94
CA THR A 331 -14.17 44.02 1.90
C THR A 331 -13.45 43.18 0.84
N THR A 332 -13.51 41.85 0.96
CA THR A 332 -12.86 40.90 0.04
C THR A 332 -13.87 39.89 -0.51
N HIS A 333 -13.77 39.55 -1.79
CA HIS A 333 -14.60 38.51 -2.41
C HIS A 333 -13.80 37.66 -3.41
N ASP A 334 -14.03 36.35 -3.40
CA ASP A 334 -13.34 35.39 -4.27
C ASP A 334 -14.13 35.11 -5.55
N VAL A 335 -13.71 35.73 -6.66
CA VAL A 335 -14.27 35.40 -7.98
C VAL A 335 -13.74 34.04 -8.42
N THR A 336 -14.61 33.06 -8.55
CA THR A 336 -14.24 31.68 -8.87
C THR A 336 -14.40 31.38 -10.36
N PHE A 337 -13.30 31.04 -11.02
CA PHE A 337 -13.24 30.66 -12.43
C PHE A 337 -13.19 29.15 -12.59
N GLN A 338 -14.10 28.59 -13.41
CA GLN A 338 -14.10 27.18 -13.81
C GLN A 338 -13.40 27.06 -15.17
N VAL A 339 -12.14 26.62 -15.17
CA VAL A 339 -11.34 26.50 -16.38
C VAL A 339 -11.57 25.14 -17.02
N GLY A 340 -12.10 25.13 -18.24
CA GLY A 340 -12.35 23.92 -19.01
C GLY A 340 -11.08 23.10 -19.32
N LYS A 341 -11.28 21.87 -19.78
CA LYS A 341 -10.20 21.07 -20.39
C LYS A 341 -10.00 21.46 -21.85
N PHE A 342 -8.85 21.10 -22.42
CA PHE A 342 -8.65 21.17 -23.87
C PHE A 342 -9.50 20.11 -24.58
N ASP A 343 -10.12 20.49 -25.71
CA ASP A 343 -10.89 19.55 -26.55
C ASP A 343 -9.99 18.53 -27.30
N ASN A 344 -8.65 18.73 -27.28
CA ASN A 344 -7.68 17.75 -27.75
C ASN A 344 -7.06 17.02 -26.53
N PRO A 345 -7.30 15.70 -26.37
CA PRO A 345 -6.83 14.95 -25.20
C PRO A 345 -5.30 14.91 -25.08
N VAL A 346 -4.56 14.96 -26.20
CA VAL A 346 -3.10 15.00 -26.18
C VAL A 346 -2.60 16.31 -25.59
N ARG A 347 -3.26 17.43 -25.93
CA ARG A 347 -2.92 18.74 -25.35
C ARG A 347 -3.30 18.81 -23.87
N GLN A 348 -4.41 18.18 -23.48
CA GLN A 348 -4.76 18.03 -22.06
C GLN A 348 -3.70 17.22 -21.30
N LEU A 349 -3.22 16.10 -21.87
CA LEU A 349 -2.12 15.30 -21.30
C LEU A 349 -0.84 16.12 -21.13
N VAL A 350 -0.45 16.92 -22.13
CA VAL A 350 0.72 17.81 -22.04
C VAL A 350 0.55 18.85 -20.93
N ALA A 351 -0.63 19.48 -20.84
CA ALA A 351 -0.93 20.45 -19.77
C ALA A 351 -0.88 19.80 -18.38
N ASP A 352 -1.47 18.61 -18.22
CA ASP A 352 -1.48 17.88 -16.94
C ASP A 352 -0.09 17.35 -16.54
N LEU A 353 0.80 17.06 -17.49
CA LEU A 353 2.21 16.75 -17.22
C LEU A 353 3.00 18.01 -16.81
N ARG A 354 2.80 19.14 -17.48
CA ARG A 354 3.46 20.42 -17.15
C ARG A 354 3.10 20.93 -15.74
N LYS A 355 1.91 20.59 -15.21
CA LYS A 355 1.56 20.81 -13.78
C LYS A 355 2.50 20.12 -12.78
N LEU A 356 3.20 19.07 -13.21
CA LEU A 356 4.15 18.30 -12.41
C LEU A 356 5.61 18.76 -12.62
N ASP A 357 5.83 19.94 -13.20
CA ASP A 357 7.15 20.51 -13.53
C ASP A 357 7.95 19.65 -14.54
N VAL A 358 7.24 18.93 -15.41
CA VAL A 358 7.81 18.11 -16.50
C VAL A 358 7.90 18.92 -17.79
N ASP A 359 9.07 18.91 -18.42
CA ASP A 359 9.24 19.45 -19.78
C ASP A 359 8.68 18.46 -20.81
N ALA A 360 7.42 18.67 -21.17
CA ALA A 360 6.65 17.84 -22.09
C ALA A 360 6.33 18.59 -23.38
N GLU A 361 6.72 18.04 -24.53
CA GLU A 361 6.41 18.57 -25.88
C GLU A 361 5.87 17.46 -26.77
N PHE A 362 4.84 17.73 -27.58
CA PHE A 362 4.21 16.74 -28.45
C PHE A 362 4.36 17.08 -29.94
N GLU A 363 4.76 16.09 -30.72
CA GLU A 363 4.87 16.15 -32.18
C GLU A 363 3.90 15.14 -32.85
N ASP A 364 3.03 15.65 -33.74
CA ASP A 364 2.16 14.83 -34.58
C ASP A 364 3.00 14.02 -35.58
N ALA A 365 3.07 12.70 -35.40
CA ALA A 365 3.95 11.82 -36.16
C ALA A 365 3.36 11.44 -37.53
N ALA A 366 3.23 12.41 -38.44
CA ALA A 366 2.91 12.14 -39.85
C ALA A 366 4.06 11.46 -40.64
N ALA A 367 5.23 11.25 -40.00
CA ALA A 367 6.48 10.86 -40.68
C ALA A 367 7.42 9.93 -39.87
N HIS A 368 6.93 9.22 -38.86
CA HIS A 368 7.71 8.18 -38.15
C HIS A 368 7.10 6.79 -38.36
N ASP A 369 7.96 5.79 -38.62
CA ASP A 369 7.56 4.38 -38.60
C ASP A 369 6.98 4.05 -37.22
N ASN A 370 5.72 3.60 -37.18
CA ASN A 370 5.06 3.24 -35.93
C ASN A 370 5.81 2.07 -35.26
N PRO A 371 6.47 2.28 -34.10
CA PRO A 371 7.36 1.27 -33.52
C PRO A 371 6.61 0.16 -32.77
N LEU A 372 5.30 0.32 -32.55
CA LEU A 372 4.47 -0.61 -31.78
C LEU A 372 3.19 -0.93 -32.56
N PRO A 373 2.68 -2.17 -32.53
CA PRO A 373 1.56 -2.64 -33.37
C PRO A 373 0.17 -2.11 -32.96
N PHE A 374 0.10 -0.97 -32.26
CA PHE A 374 -1.15 -0.30 -31.90
C PHE A 374 -1.79 0.36 -33.13
N THR A 375 -3.12 0.34 -33.17
CA THR A 375 -3.94 0.77 -34.33
C THR A 375 -4.38 2.24 -34.26
N GLY A 376 -4.23 2.90 -33.11
CA GLY A 376 -4.56 4.33 -32.95
C GLY A 376 -3.63 5.25 -33.75
N SER A 377 -4.07 6.47 -33.98
CA SER A 377 -3.26 7.53 -34.62
C SER A 377 -2.05 7.86 -33.75
N ALA A 378 -0.85 7.54 -34.24
CA ALA A 378 0.39 7.67 -33.49
C ALA A 378 0.94 9.11 -33.50
N GLY A 379 1.54 9.50 -32.38
CA GLY A 379 2.34 10.70 -32.18
C GLY A 379 3.47 10.45 -31.18
N VAL A 380 4.41 11.39 -31.07
CA VAL A 380 5.52 11.30 -30.12
C VAL A 380 5.42 12.42 -29.11
N LEU A 381 5.43 12.05 -27.83
CA LEU A 381 5.63 12.96 -26.72
C LEU A 381 7.10 12.89 -26.31
N SER A 382 7.81 14.00 -26.44
CA SER A 382 9.13 14.22 -25.86
C SER A 382 8.95 14.62 -24.38
N PHE A 383 9.69 13.93 -23.51
CA PHE A 383 9.66 14.08 -22.05
C PHE A 383 11.09 13.89 -21.56
N ASP A 384 11.70 14.92 -20.95
CA ASP A 384 13.10 14.90 -20.46
C ASP A 384 14.13 14.30 -21.46
N GLY A 385 13.94 14.57 -22.76
CA GLY A 385 14.78 14.05 -23.83
C GLY A 385 14.57 12.57 -24.19
N ARG A 386 13.55 11.91 -23.65
CA ARG A 386 13.07 10.58 -24.10
C ARG A 386 11.77 10.67 -24.87
N SER A 387 11.59 9.76 -25.82
CA SER A 387 10.36 9.65 -26.61
C SER A 387 9.38 8.66 -25.97
N VAL A 388 8.14 9.10 -25.80
CA VAL A 388 6.99 8.29 -25.39
C VAL A 388 6.01 8.22 -26.56
N SER A 389 5.57 7.03 -26.94
CA SER A 389 4.59 6.87 -28.03
C SER A 389 3.18 7.16 -27.51
N VAL A 390 2.44 8.04 -28.18
CA VAL A 390 1.04 8.36 -27.85
C VAL A 390 0.15 7.91 -29.01
N PHE A 391 -0.94 7.23 -28.71
CA PHE A 391 -1.91 6.71 -29.68
C PHE A 391 -3.30 7.24 -29.36
N ARG A 392 -3.88 8.01 -30.28
CA ARG A 392 -5.25 8.53 -30.17
C ARG A 392 -6.24 7.64 -30.93
N TYR A 393 -7.37 7.33 -30.31
CA TYR A 393 -8.41 6.49 -30.90
C TYR A 393 -9.70 7.30 -31.13
N GLU A 394 -10.53 6.87 -32.08
CA GLU A 394 -11.85 7.47 -32.30
C GLU A 394 -12.89 6.98 -31.27
N THR A 395 -12.71 5.76 -30.75
CA THR A 395 -13.57 5.21 -29.69
C THR A 395 -12.76 4.56 -28.57
N ALA A 396 -13.34 4.53 -27.37
CA ALA A 396 -12.80 3.82 -26.22
C ALA A 396 -12.74 2.29 -26.44
N GLN A 397 -13.61 1.75 -27.31
CA GLN A 397 -13.67 0.31 -27.59
C GLN A 397 -12.46 -0.15 -28.40
N ASP A 398 -12.12 0.54 -29.50
CA ASP A 398 -10.97 0.18 -30.35
C ASP A 398 -9.66 0.19 -29.55
N ARG A 399 -9.53 1.19 -28.66
CA ARG A 399 -8.44 1.31 -27.69
C ARG A 399 -8.43 0.15 -26.69
N GLN A 400 -9.60 -0.29 -26.21
CA GLN A 400 -9.70 -1.42 -25.27
C GLN A 400 -9.33 -2.75 -25.94
N GLU A 401 -9.72 -2.97 -27.20
CA GLU A 401 -9.28 -4.13 -27.99
C GLU A 401 -7.75 -4.18 -28.12
N ASP A 402 -7.10 -3.04 -28.34
CA ASP A 402 -5.65 -2.93 -28.41
C ASP A 402 -4.95 -3.15 -27.06
N VAL A 403 -5.56 -2.76 -25.94
CA VAL A 403 -5.07 -3.12 -24.60
C VAL A 403 -5.25 -4.63 -24.34
N GLN A 404 -6.33 -5.25 -24.82
CA GLN A 404 -6.55 -6.70 -24.67
C GLN A 404 -5.58 -7.56 -25.49
N LYS A 405 -5.02 -7.02 -26.59
CA LYS A 405 -3.95 -7.66 -27.39
C LYS A 405 -2.58 -7.63 -26.68
N VAL A 406 -2.48 -6.99 -25.52
CA VAL A 406 -1.33 -7.09 -24.61
C VAL A 406 -1.56 -8.27 -23.67
N ASP A 407 -0.64 -9.24 -23.65
CA ASP A 407 -0.77 -10.47 -22.86
C ASP A 407 -0.93 -10.18 -21.35
N VAL A 408 -1.83 -10.91 -20.71
CA VAL A 408 -2.19 -10.83 -19.28
C VAL A 408 -0.99 -11.09 -18.35
N PHE A 409 0.05 -11.79 -18.83
CA PHE A 409 1.31 -12.00 -18.12
C PHE A 409 2.42 -11.03 -18.50
N GLY A 410 2.15 -10.13 -19.44
CA GLY A 410 3.13 -9.16 -19.91
C GLY A 410 4.32 -9.83 -20.60
N ARG A 411 4.14 -10.89 -21.39
CA ARG A 411 5.23 -11.54 -22.13
C ARG A 411 5.17 -11.28 -23.64
N LYS A 412 3.97 -10.97 -24.14
CA LYS A 412 3.69 -10.72 -25.55
C LYS A 412 2.97 -9.40 -25.76
N LEU A 413 3.22 -8.82 -26.93
CA LEU A 413 2.51 -7.69 -27.50
C LEU A 413 1.96 -8.16 -28.85
N PHE A 414 0.63 -8.28 -28.98
CA PHE A 414 -0.05 -8.72 -30.21
C PHE A 414 0.54 -10.05 -30.73
N ASP A 415 0.45 -11.08 -29.87
CA ASP A 415 1.03 -12.43 -30.01
C ASP A 415 2.55 -12.54 -30.17
N SER A 416 3.25 -11.44 -30.41
CA SER A 416 4.70 -11.38 -30.59
C SER A 416 5.41 -11.27 -29.23
N PRO A 417 6.46 -12.08 -28.95
CA PRO A 417 7.25 -11.93 -27.73
C PRO A 417 7.87 -10.54 -27.62
N TRP A 418 7.82 -9.93 -26.44
CA TRP A 418 8.54 -8.68 -26.19
C TRP A 418 10.05 -8.95 -26.15
N LYS A 419 10.81 -8.24 -26.99
CA LYS A 419 12.25 -8.47 -27.20
C LYS A 419 13.17 -7.42 -26.58
N ASN A 420 12.66 -6.23 -26.25
CA ASN A 420 13.47 -5.19 -25.63
C ASN A 420 13.76 -5.54 -24.17
N GLU A 421 14.98 -5.27 -23.70
CA GLU A 421 15.37 -5.50 -22.30
C GLU A 421 14.53 -4.67 -21.33
N GLU A 422 14.21 -3.45 -21.72
CA GLU A 422 13.37 -2.55 -20.94
C GLU A 422 11.88 -2.89 -21.10
N PRO A 423 11.08 -2.77 -20.03
CA PRO A 423 9.66 -3.09 -20.07
C PRO A 423 8.88 -2.03 -20.89
N LEU A 424 7.89 -2.50 -21.66
CA LEU A 424 6.85 -1.64 -22.20
C LEU A 424 5.79 -1.39 -21.13
N ASN A 425 5.58 -0.14 -20.76
CA ASN A 425 4.50 0.28 -19.87
C ASN A 425 3.42 0.91 -20.73
N VAL A 426 2.22 0.35 -20.68
CA VAL A 426 1.07 0.81 -21.45
C VAL A 426 0.10 1.48 -20.47
N PHE A 427 -0.07 2.78 -20.60
CA PHE A 427 -1.05 3.61 -19.91
C PHE A 427 -2.25 3.82 -20.83
N ALA A 428 -3.44 4.02 -20.26
CA ALA A 428 -4.64 4.28 -21.05
C ALA A 428 -5.66 5.12 -20.26
N ASN A 429 -6.27 6.08 -20.95
CA ASN A 429 -7.49 6.76 -20.51
C ASN A 429 -8.58 6.56 -21.58
N ASP A 430 -9.67 7.34 -21.54
CA ASP A 430 -10.80 7.14 -22.44
C ASP A 430 -10.45 7.26 -23.93
N GLU A 431 -9.56 8.19 -24.30
CA GLU A 431 -9.27 8.59 -25.69
C GLU A 431 -7.82 8.31 -26.14
N LEU A 432 -6.91 8.06 -25.19
CA LEU A 432 -5.48 7.83 -25.43
C LEU A 432 -4.99 6.49 -24.87
N LEU A 433 -4.06 5.88 -25.60
CA LEU A 433 -3.10 4.90 -25.11
C LEU A 433 -1.70 5.51 -25.18
N VAL A 434 -0.93 5.41 -24.11
CA VAL A 434 0.43 5.97 -24.03
C VAL A 434 1.39 4.84 -23.67
N ALA A 435 2.41 4.66 -24.50
CA ALA A 435 3.29 3.50 -24.44
C ALA A 435 4.74 3.97 -24.24
N PHE A 436 5.33 3.59 -23.11
CA PHE A 436 6.69 3.96 -22.70
C PHE A 436 7.56 2.71 -22.53
N VAL A 437 8.64 2.63 -23.31
CA VAL A 437 9.69 1.61 -23.12
C VAL A 437 10.71 2.17 -22.13
N GLY A 438 10.78 1.57 -20.94
CA GLY A 438 11.71 2.00 -19.88
C GLY A 438 11.26 1.63 -18.47
N GLY A 439 12.20 1.54 -17.53
CA GLY A 439 11.95 1.21 -16.12
C GLY A 439 12.10 2.38 -15.14
N ASP A 440 12.26 3.60 -15.66
CA ASP A 440 12.69 4.78 -14.89
C ASP A 440 11.54 5.42 -14.10
N SER A 441 11.71 5.62 -12.78
CA SER A 441 10.72 6.28 -11.92
C SER A 441 10.45 7.72 -12.34
N ASN A 442 11.46 8.42 -12.88
CA ASN A 442 11.31 9.82 -13.30
C ASN A 442 10.32 9.97 -14.47
N MET A 443 10.17 8.91 -15.28
CA MET A 443 9.19 8.83 -16.37
C MET A 443 7.87 8.22 -15.86
N LEU A 444 7.95 7.14 -15.07
CA LEU A 444 6.79 6.35 -14.67
C LEU A 444 5.92 7.04 -13.62
N ASP A 445 6.49 7.80 -12.68
CA ASP A 445 5.72 8.42 -11.60
C ASP A 445 4.87 9.61 -12.10
N PRO A 446 5.35 10.52 -12.97
CA PRO A 446 4.52 11.57 -13.57
C PRO A 446 3.45 11.01 -14.51
N LEU A 447 3.80 10.06 -15.40
CA LEU A 447 2.81 9.37 -16.24
C LEU A 447 1.74 8.65 -15.39
N SER A 448 2.15 7.99 -14.30
CA SER A 448 1.22 7.33 -13.36
C SER A 448 0.36 8.30 -12.56
N SER A 449 0.78 9.56 -12.44
CA SER A 449 0.03 10.60 -11.74
C SER A 449 -1.03 11.24 -12.63
N VAL A 450 -0.80 11.30 -13.95
CA VAL A 450 -1.73 11.90 -14.93
C VAL A 450 -2.67 10.87 -15.57
N MET A 451 -2.20 9.64 -15.83
CA MET A 451 -2.93 8.61 -16.57
C MET A 451 -3.29 7.36 -15.74
N ASP A 452 -3.24 7.46 -14.41
CA ASP A 452 -3.23 6.31 -13.50
C ASP A 452 -2.10 5.30 -13.85
N ARG A 453 -2.06 4.17 -13.16
CA ARG A 453 -1.04 3.12 -13.34
C ARG A 453 -1.10 2.51 -14.74
N PRO A 454 0.01 1.93 -15.25
CA PRO A 454 -0.01 1.15 -16.49
C PRO A 454 -1.12 0.07 -16.46
N VAL A 455 -2.01 0.09 -17.46
CA VAL A 455 -3.05 -0.92 -17.65
C VAL A 455 -2.46 -2.28 -18.00
N ALA A 456 -1.30 -2.28 -18.66
CA ALA A 456 -0.44 -3.44 -18.91
C ALA A 456 1.04 -3.07 -18.81
N VAL A 457 1.88 -4.04 -18.44
CA VAL A 457 3.34 -3.94 -18.48
C VAL A 457 3.89 -5.18 -19.17
N VAL A 458 4.54 -5.02 -20.31
CA VAL A 458 5.17 -6.11 -21.07
C VAL A 458 6.66 -6.14 -20.78
N GLN A 459 7.14 -7.27 -20.30
CA GLN A 459 8.52 -7.56 -19.98
C GLN A 459 9.05 -8.64 -20.93
N LYS A 460 10.35 -8.61 -21.20
CA LYS A 460 11.01 -9.66 -21.97
C LYS A 460 10.87 -10.97 -21.21
N HIS A 461 10.21 -11.97 -21.80
CA HIS A 461 10.18 -13.31 -21.21
C HIS A 461 11.51 -14.00 -21.47
N GLU A 462 12.50 -13.68 -20.63
CA GLU A 462 13.72 -14.46 -20.54
C GLU A 462 13.41 -15.79 -19.87
N ALA A 463 13.50 -16.89 -20.63
CA ALA A 463 13.89 -18.15 -20.02
C ALA A 463 15.23 -17.89 -19.29
N PRO A 464 15.40 -18.37 -18.04
CA PRO A 464 16.57 -18.03 -17.24
C PRO A 464 17.84 -18.40 -18.01
N THR A 465 18.60 -17.37 -18.43
CA THR A 465 19.84 -17.55 -19.15
C THR A 465 20.79 -18.36 -18.27
N PRO A 466 21.35 -19.48 -18.75
CA PRO A 466 22.23 -20.29 -17.92
C PRO A 466 23.47 -19.48 -17.55
N ILE A 467 23.80 -19.52 -16.25
CA ILE A 467 24.90 -18.81 -15.55
C ILE A 467 26.29 -19.04 -16.18
N VAL A 468 26.40 -20.05 -17.04
CA VAL A 468 27.56 -20.32 -17.90
C VAL A 468 26.98 -20.81 -19.22
N HIS A 469 27.52 -20.36 -20.36
CA HIS A 469 27.13 -20.93 -21.65
C HIS A 469 27.46 -22.42 -21.66
N GLN A 470 26.44 -23.27 -21.76
CA GLN A 470 26.65 -24.70 -21.93
C GLN A 470 27.54 -24.97 -23.16
N THR A 471 28.57 -25.79 -22.99
CA THR A 471 29.44 -26.22 -24.09
C THR A 471 29.30 -27.72 -24.33
N PRO A 472 29.55 -28.22 -25.56
CA PRO A 472 29.60 -29.67 -25.81
C PRO A 472 30.60 -30.40 -24.91
N ALA A 473 31.67 -29.72 -24.48
CA ALA A 473 32.63 -30.28 -23.51
C ALA A 473 31.97 -30.53 -22.14
N MET A 474 31.19 -29.58 -21.61
CA MET A 474 30.45 -29.78 -20.35
C MET A 474 29.42 -30.91 -20.47
N VAL A 475 28.70 -30.99 -21.60
CA VAL A 475 27.71 -32.04 -21.85
C VAL A 475 28.40 -33.42 -21.83
N ALA A 476 29.51 -33.56 -22.56
CA ALA A 476 30.32 -34.78 -22.59
C ALA A 476 30.91 -35.16 -21.22
N GLU A 477 31.42 -34.20 -20.43
CA GLU A 477 31.94 -34.44 -19.08
C GLU A 477 30.85 -34.92 -18.10
N LEU A 478 29.62 -34.41 -18.23
CA LEU A 478 28.48 -34.79 -17.38
C LEU A 478 27.72 -36.03 -17.86
N MET A 479 27.92 -36.46 -19.12
CA MET A 479 27.21 -37.58 -19.72
C MET A 479 27.29 -38.89 -18.93
N PRO A 480 28.45 -39.31 -18.38
CA PRO A 480 28.54 -40.54 -17.57
C PRO A 480 27.70 -40.50 -16.27
N LEU A 481 27.40 -39.31 -15.74
CA LEU A 481 26.51 -39.13 -14.59
C LEU A 481 25.03 -39.26 -14.99
N TYR A 482 24.68 -38.82 -16.21
CA TYR A 482 23.35 -38.98 -16.76
C TYR A 482 23.05 -40.44 -17.16
N GLU A 483 23.97 -41.10 -17.85
CA GLU A 483 23.83 -42.52 -18.26
C GLU A 483 23.86 -43.46 -17.05
N GLY A 484 24.65 -43.12 -16.03
CA GLY A 484 24.78 -43.92 -14.82
C GLY A 484 23.49 -44.02 -14.01
N ARG A 485 22.77 -45.14 -14.13
CA ARG A 485 21.66 -45.49 -13.23
C ARG A 485 22.17 -46.10 -11.91
N LEU A 486 21.52 -45.77 -10.79
CA LEU A 486 21.75 -46.47 -9.53
C LEU A 486 21.32 -47.95 -9.64
N LYS A 487 21.97 -48.84 -8.86
CA LYS A 487 21.87 -50.33 -8.97
C LYS A 487 20.49 -50.95 -8.63
N ARG A 488 19.38 -50.21 -8.71
CA ARG A 488 18.01 -50.70 -8.46
C ARG A 488 17.02 -50.11 -9.47
N PRO A 489 16.05 -50.88 -10.00
CA PRO A 489 14.99 -50.36 -10.85
C PRO A 489 14.22 -49.20 -10.18
N GLY A 490 13.83 -48.20 -10.96
CA GLY A 490 13.05 -47.06 -10.49
C GLY A 490 13.79 -46.05 -9.59
N LYS A 491 15.13 -46.12 -9.50
CA LYS A 491 15.95 -45.05 -8.91
C LYS A 491 16.35 -44.03 -9.97
N PRO A 492 16.50 -42.74 -9.60
CA PRO A 492 16.97 -41.71 -10.53
C PRO A 492 18.38 -42.00 -11.04
N ARG A 493 18.71 -41.39 -12.18
CA ARG A 493 20.08 -41.30 -12.73
C ARG A 493 20.99 -40.56 -11.74
N ARG A 494 22.29 -40.87 -11.72
CA ARG A 494 23.26 -40.29 -10.78
C ARG A 494 23.36 -38.76 -10.88
N LEU A 495 23.10 -38.18 -12.05
CA LEU A 495 23.03 -36.73 -12.23
C LEU A 495 22.01 -36.07 -11.27
N PHE A 496 20.92 -36.76 -10.89
CA PHE A 496 19.87 -36.20 -10.03
C PHE A 496 20.03 -36.59 -8.55
N THR A 497 21.26 -36.88 -8.09
CA THR A 497 21.53 -37.21 -6.68
C THR A 497 22.54 -36.23 -6.06
N THR A 498 22.25 -35.73 -4.86
CA THR A 498 23.00 -34.63 -4.23
C THR A 498 24.46 -34.98 -3.89
N ASP A 499 24.82 -36.26 -3.84
CA ASP A 499 26.20 -36.73 -3.71
C ASP A 499 27.06 -36.42 -4.94
N CYS A 500 26.47 -36.31 -6.13
CA CYS A 500 27.17 -35.92 -7.36
C CYS A 500 27.34 -34.39 -7.51
N TYR A 501 26.80 -33.56 -6.61
CA TYR A 501 26.88 -32.10 -6.74
C TYR A 501 28.34 -31.58 -6.81
N LYS A 502 29.29 -32.21 -6.11
CA LYS A 502 30.72 -31.86 -6.21
C LYS A 502 31.27 -32.07 -7.62
N ASP A 503 30.95 -33.20 -8.25
CA ASP A 503 31.37 -33.51 -9.61
C ASP A 503 30.77 -32.50 -10.61
N VAL A 504 29.47 -32.18 -10.46
CA VAL A 504 28.78 -31.21 -11.34
C VAL A 504 29.29 -29.78 -11.14
N ARG A 505 29.44 -29.32 -9.90
CA ARG A 505 29.96 -27.97 -9.59
C ARG A 505 31.37 -27.80 -10.13
N LYS A 506 32.22 -28.83 -10.05
CA LYS A 506 33.57 -28.83 -10.62
C LYS A 506 33.55 -28.56 -12.13
N VAL A 507 32.71 -29.26 -12.91
CA VAL A 507 32.64 -29.05 -14.37
C VAL A 507 32.29 -27.60 -14.71
N PHE A 508 31.33 -27.00 -13.99
CA PHE A 508 30.96 -25.59 -14.18
C PHE A 508 32.07 -24.62 -13.76
N ALA A 509 32.76 -24.87 -12.64
CA ALA A 509 33.86 -24.03 -12.19
C ALA A 509 35.07 -24.11 -13.13
N ASP A 510 35.41 -25.30 -13.63
CA ASP A 510 36.46 -25.50 -14.62
C ASP A 510 36.11 -24.86 -15.98
N GLN A 511 34.84 -24.88 -16.40
CA GLN A 511 34.39 -24.15 -17.59
C GLN A 511 34.52 -22.63 -17.39
N PHE A 512 34.02 -22.10 -16.27
CA PHE A 512 34.11 -20.68 -15.95
C PHE A 512 35.57 -20.20 -15.95
N GLU A 513 36.48 -20.96 -15.34
CA GLU A 513 37.91 -20.65 -15.32
C GLU A 513 38.52 -20.60 -16.74
N LYS A 514 38.15 -21.54 -17.62
CA LYS A 514 38.60 -21.56 -19.03
C LYS A 514 38.04 -20.40 -19.85
N GLU A 515 36.75 -20.11 -19.70
CA GLU A 515 36.01 -19.13 -20.49
C GLU A 515 36.35 -17.69 -20.10
N PHE A 516 36.57 -17.44 -18.81
CA PHE A 516 36.82 -16.11 -18.27
C PHE A 516 38.28 -15.86 -17.83
N ASP A 517 39.24 -16.75 -18.15
CA ASP A 517 40.68 -16.63 -17.80
C ASP A 517 41.23 -15.20 -17.96
N SER A 518 40.97 -14.56 -19.10
CA SER A 518 41.39 -13.17 -19.38
C SER A 518 40.80 -12.15 -18.39
N GLN A 519 39.52 -12.28 -18.05
CA GLN A 519 38.84 -11.39 -17.08
C GLN A 519 39.28 -11.67 -15.64
N ILE A 520 39.54 -12.94 -15.29
CA ILE A 520 40.08 -13.35 -14.00
C ILE A 520 41.49 -12.77 -13.83
N ARG A 521 42.38 -12.93 -14.83
CA ARG A 521 43.72 -12.31 -14.84
C ARG A 521 43.64 -10.78 -14.72
N THR A 522 42.72 -10.14 -15.45
CA THR A 522 42.54 -8.68 -15.42
C THR A 522 42.07 -8.20 -14.04
N GLY A 523 41.12 -8.90 -13.42
CA GLY A 523 40.57 -8.51 -12.10
C GLY A 523 41.53 -8.74 -10.93
N VAL A 524 42.39 -9.76 -11.03
CA VAL A 524 43.35 -10.11 -9.96
C VAL A 524 44.69 -9.40 -10.14
N GLY A 525 45.10 -9.11 -11.39
CA GLY A 525 46.37 -8.47 -11.71
C GLY A 525 47.58 -9.34 -11.37
N ASP A 526 48.65 -8.71 -10.88
CA ASP A 526 49.92 -9.36 -10.55
C ASP A 526 49.80 -10.47 -9.48
N ASP A 527 48.71 -10.48 -8.70
CA ASP A 527 48.44 -11.50 -7.67
C ASP A 527 47.86 -12.82 -8.24
N TYR A 528 47.66 -12.95 -9.56
CA TYR A 528 46.92 -14.07 -10.16
C TYR A 528 47.44 -15.44 -9.71
N ASP A 529 48.75 -15.68 -9.83
CA ASP A 529 49.35 -16.98 -9.48
C ASP A 529 49.23 -17.26 -7.96
N GLU A 530 49.36 -16.23 -7.11
CA GLU A 530 49.19 -16.34 -5.65
C GLU A 530 47.74 -16.71 -5.28
N LEU A 531 46.75 -16.09 -5.93
CA LEU A 531 45.34 -16.40 -5.71
C LEU A 531 45.01 -17.83 -6.14
N MET A 532 45.53 -18.28 -7.29
CA MET A 532 45.25 -19.62 -7.81
C MET A 532 45.96 -20.72 -7.00
N GLU A 533 47.18 -20.47 -6.50
CA GLU A 533 47.84 -21.36 -5.52
C GLU A 533 47.04 -21.42 -4.21
N TRP A 534 46.58 -20.28 -3.69
CA TRP A 534 45.74 -20.23 -2.49
C TRP A 534 44.39 -20.96 -2.66
N PHE A 535 43.79 -20.90 -3.86
CA PHE A 535 42.59 -21.65 -4.21
C PHE A 535 42.85 -23.16 -4.39
N ALA A 536 44.05 -23.60 -4.74
CA ALA A 536 44.38 -25.02 -4.86
C ALA A 536 44.26 -25.75 -3.51
N GLU A 537 44.53 -25.07 -2.40
CA GLU A 537 44.26 -25.56 -1.03
C GLU A 537 42.76 -25.54 -0.64
N ARG A 538 41.94 -24.77 -1.38
CA ARG A 538 40.55 -24.40 -1.02
C ARG A 538 39.58 -24.64 -2.17
N ILE A 539 39.72 -25.78 -2.85
CA ILE A 539 38.95 -26.09 -4.05
C ILE A 539 37.42 -25.99 -3.85
N ASP A 540 36.91 -26.41 -2.69
CA ASP A 540 35.48 -26.30 -2.33
C ASP A 540 34.98 -24.84 -2.29
N LEU A 541 35.85 -23.87 -1.99
CA LEU A 541 35.55 -22.43 -1.99
C LEU A 541 35.78 -21.80 -3.37
N LYS A 542 36.82 -22.22 -4.11
CA LYS A 542 37.06 -21.78 -5.50
C LYS A 542 35.85 -22.10 -6.38
N GLU A 543 35.44 -23.37 -6.37
CA GLU A 543 34.31 -23.85 -7.18
C GLU A 543 33.00 -23.16 -6.81
N GLU A 544 32.77 -22.92 -5.52
CA GLU A 544 31.59 -22.20 -5.04
C GLU A 544 31.60 -20.73 -5.48
N PHE A 545 32.73 -20.05 -5.39
CA PHE A 545 32.84 -18.65 -5.83
C PHE A 545 32.69 -18.49 -7.33
N PHE A 546 33.40 -19.30 -8.14
CA PHE A 546 33.32 -19.24 -9.60
C PHE A 546 31.92 -19.57 -10.11
N THR A 547 31.18 -20.45 -9.42
CA THR A 547 29.78 -20.74 -9.78
C THR A 547 28.76 -19.76 -9.18
N ALA A 548 29.11 -18.99 -8.15
CA ALA A 548 28.25 -17.92 -7.62
C ALA A 548 28.22 -16.68 -8.51
N ILE A 549 29.31 -16.40 -9.24
CA ILE A 549 29.38 -15.34 -10.26
C ILE A 549 28.44 -15.69 -11.42
N ARG A 550 27.68 -14.70 -11.88
CA ARG A 550 26.75 -14.76 -13.00
C ARG A 550 27.16 -13.79 -14.11
N PRO A 551 28.01 -14.15 -15.09
CA PRO A 551 28.54 -13.23 -16.12
C PRO A 551 27.48 -12.47 -16.93
N GLU A 552 26.25 -12.99 -17.01
CA GLU A 552 25.09 -12.31 -17.60
C GLU A 552 24.61 -11.08 -16.80
N VAL A 553 25.10 -10.91 -15.57
CA VAL A 553 24.94 -9.70 -14.76
C VAL A 553 26.29 -9.24 -14.18
N ASP A 554 26.98 -10.06 -13.40
CA ASP A 554 28.19 -9.73 -12.64
C ASP A 554 29.41 -9.38 -13.51
N ASN A 555 30.11 -8.33 -13.11
CA ASN A 555 31.41 -7.99 -13.67
C ASN A 555 32.47 -8.94 -13.08
N VAL A 556 32.84 -9.96 -13.86
CA VAL A 556 33.80 -11.00 -13.45
C VAL A 556 35.11 -10.42 -12.91
N SER A 557 35.69 -9.42 -13.59
CA SER A 557 36.94 -8.80 -13.14
C SER A 557 36.80 -8.11 -11.78
N THR A 558 35.73 -7.34 -11.57
CA THR A 558 35.54 -6.59 -10.32
C THR A 558 35.14 -7.51 -9.16
N ALA A 559 34.37 -8.57 -9.43
CA ALA A 559 34.08 -9.61 -8.44
C ALA A 559 35.37 -10.32 -7.97
N LEU A 560 36.25 -10.70 -8.90
CA LEU A 560 37.55 -11.28 -8.58
C LEU A 560 38.47 -10.31 -7.83
N GLN A 561 38.48 -9.03 -8.21
CA GLN A 561 39.21 -7.98 -7.53
C GLN A 561 38.77 -7.84 -6.06
N MET A 562 37.45 -7.74 -5.81
CA MET A 562 36.85 -7.65 -4.48
C MET A 562 37.21 -8.88 -3.64
N PHE A 563 37.08 -10.08 -4.19
CA PHE A 563 37.41 -11.32 -3.47
C PHE A 563 38.90 -11.39 -3.10
N ASN A 564 39.80 -11.04 -4.03
CA ASN A 564 41.23 -11.00 -3.75
C ASN A 564 41.59 -9.91 -2.71
N GLN A 565 40.96 -8.74 -2.76
CA GLN A 565 41.14 -7.68 -1.78
C GLN A 565 40.70 -8.12 -0.38
N ILE A 566 39.55 -8.78 -0.25
CA ILE A 566 39.07 -9.37 1.01
C ILE A 566 40.06 -10.44 1.51
N ARG A 567 40.52 -11.35 0.62
CA ARG A 567 41.51 -12.39 0.93
C ARG A 567 42.82 -11.83 1.49
N LYS A 568 43.40 -10.81 0.83
CA LYS A 568 44.67 -10.21 1.25
C LYS A 568 44.54 -9.43 2.56
N THR A 569 43.40 -8.77 2.78
CA THR A 569 43.17 -7.98 4.00
C THR A 569 42.83 -8.87 5.20
N TYR A 570 42.06 -9.95 4.99
CA TYR A 570 41.52 -10.81 6.06
C TYR A 570 41.82 -12.31 5.87
N PRO A 571 43.08 -12.73 5.60
CA PRO A 571 43.40 -14.10 5.17
C PRO A 571 43.01 -15.18 6.18
N LYS A 572 43.06 -14.87 7.49
CA LYS A 572 42.66 -15.79 8.57
C LYS A 572 41.15 -16.01 8.68
N GLN A 573 40.34 -15.16 8.05
CA GLN A 573 38.88 -15.21 8.15
C GLN A 573 38.22 -15.91 6.97
N MET A 574 38.91 -16.06 5.84
CA MET A 574 38.37 -16.68 4.62
C MET A 574 37.82 -18.09 4.83
N ASP A 575 38.45 -18.90 5.67
CA ASP A 575 38.00 -20.28 5.97
C ASP A 575 36.65 -20.32 6.73
N ARG A 576 36.27 -19.22 7.40
CA ARG A 576 35.03 -19.08 8.18
C ARG A 576 33.98 -18.22 7.47
N TYR A 577 34.43 -17.18 6.79
CA TYR A 577 33.61 -16.15 6.17
C TYR A 577 33.64 -16.20 4.63
N GLY A 578 34.04 -17.32 4.04
CA GLY A 578 34.06 -17.51 2.58
C GLY A 578 32.73 -17.21 1.90
N SER A 579 31.59 -17.61 2.48
CA SER A 579 30.26 -17.26 1.95
C SER A 579 29.93 -15.76 2.07
N LEU A 580 30.47 -15.06 3.07
CA LEU A 580 30.36 -13.61 3.18
C LEU A 580 31.25 -12.90 2.15
N ALA A 581 32.45 -13.42 1.91
CA ALA A 581 33.34 -12.91 0.86
C ALA A 581 32.73 -13.08 -0.53
N ILE A 582 32.12 -14.24 -0.83
CA ILE A 582 31.34 -14.47 -2.05
C ILE A 582 30.21 -13.45 -2.17
N ALA A 583 29.37 -13.31 -1.13
CA ALA A 583 28.24 -12.38 -1.16
C ALA A 583 28.67 -10.92 -1.37
N CYS A 584 29.75 -10.46 -0.72
CA CYS A 584 30.30 -9.13 -0.97
C CYS A 584 30.78 -9.00 -2.43
N SER A 585 31.44 -10.03 -2.96
CA SER A 585 32.04 -10.00 -4.30
C SER A 585 31.03 -10.00 -5.44
N VAL A 586 29.83 -10.59 -5.28
CA VAL A 586 28.77 -10.62 -6.31
C VAL A 586 27.68 -9.56 -6.13
N VAL A 587 27.83 -8.67 -5.13
CA VAL A 587 26.90 -7.55 -4.90
C VAL A 587 27.59 -6.20 -5.09
N TRP A 588 28.91 -6.16 -4.89
CA TRP A 588 29.74 -4.95 -4.97
C TRP A 588 30.77 -4.99 -6.12
N ASP A 589 30.64 -5.93 -7.06
CA ASP A 589 31.33 -5.89 -8.36
C ASP A 589 30.83 -4.71 -9.23
N ASN A 590 29.67 -4.16 -8.89
CA ASN A 590 29.07 -2.94 -9.43
C ASN A 590 28.07 -2.38 -8.39
N ASP A 591 27.36 -1.29 -8.67
CA ASP A 591 26.45 -0.65 -7.70
C ASP A 591 24.96 -0.93 -7.93
N ARG A 592 24.58 -1.72 -8.95
CA ARG A 592 23.17 -1.85 -9.37
C ARG A 592 22.25 -2.42 -8.30
N GLY A 593 22.70 -3.40 -7.52
CA GLY A 593 21.90 -4.13 -6.54
C GLY A 593 22.12 -3.65 -5.10
N VAL A 594 23.04 -2.72 -4.90
CA VAL A 594 23.29 -2.08 -3.61
C VAL A 594 22.14 -1.13 -3.29
N TYR A 595 21.46 -1.36 -2.16
CA TYR A 595 20.36 -0.54 -1.70
C TYR A 595 20.84 0.90 -1.44
N ASN A 596 20.24 1.83 -2.17
CA ASN A 596 20.58 3.24 -2.15
C ASN A 596 19.37 4.06 -1.68
N TYR A 597 19.44 4.55 -0.45
CA TYR A 597 18.40 5.36 0.18
C TYR A 597 18.47 6.86 -0.20
N ARG A 598 19.27 7.23 -1.21
CA ARG A 598 19.39 8.62 -1.70
C ARG A 598 18.04 9.27 -2.05
N GLY A 599 17.19 8.57 -2.79
CA GLY A 599 15.85 9.06 -3.12
C GLY A 599 14.94 9.28 -1.90
N HIS A 600 15.21 8.63 -0.76
CA HIS A 600 14.51 8.91 0.49
C HIS A 600 15.00 10.21 1.14
N ALA A 601 16.30 10.50 1.07
CA ALA A 601 16.87 11.77 1.52
C ALA A 601 16.40 12.94 0.65
N GLU A 602 16.43 12.80 -0.68
CA GLU A 602 15.96 13.80 -1.64
C GLU A 602 14.47 14.11 -1.42
N ARG A 603 13.61 13.08 -1.31
CA ARG A 603 12.19 13.23 -0.99
C ARG A 603 11.91 13.91 0.37
N THR A 604 12.87 13.90 1.30
CA THR A 604 12.72 14.51 2.63
C THR A 604 13.54 15.80 2.80
N HIS A 605 14.03 16.36 1.69
CA HIS A 605 14.92 17.54 1.66
C HIS A 605 16.12 17.42 2.62
N SER A 606 16.62 16.20 2.77
CA SER A 606 17.69 15.84 3.70
C SER A 606 19.03 15.70 2.99
N THR A 607 20.10 15.98 3.71
CA THR A 607 21.48 15.67 3.30
C THR A 607 21.80 14.20 3.55
N ILE A 608 22.78 13.64 2.84
CA ILE A 608 23.22 12.25 3.00
C ILE A 608 24.56 12.23 3.74
N PRO A 609 24.81 11.28 4.67
CA PRO A 609 26.10 11.17 5.34
C PRO A 609 27.26 10.96 4.35
N ASP A 610 28.35 11.69 4.51
CA ASP A 610 29.55 11.58 3.65
C ASP A 610 30.30 10.24 3.82
N THR A 611 30.06 9.51 4.91
CA THR A 611 30.82 8.31 5.31
C THR A 611 30.09 7.00 4.96
N LEU A 612 29.55 6.90 3.75
CA LEU A 612 28.86 5.70 3.25
C LEU A 612 29.81 4.49 3.19
N LEU A 613 29.29 3.30 3.53
CA LEU A 613 30.05 2.05 3.40
C LEU A 613 30.22 1.60 1.94
N ASP A 614 31.37 0.99 1.66
CA ASP A 614 31.63 0.17 0.48
C ASP A 614 31.55 -1.35 0.80
N GLY A 615 31.84 -2.20 -0.19
CA GLY A 615 31.79 -3.66 -0.05
C GLY A 615 32.84 -4.23 0.92
N LEU A 616 34.07 -3.71 0.90
CA LEU A 616 35.15 -4.15 1.80
C LEU A 616 34.85 -3.76 3.25
N SER A 617 34.34 -2.55 3.47
CA SER A 617 33.98 -2.04 4.78
C SER A 617 32.73 -2.75 5.34
N ASN A 618 31.81 -3.18 4.48
CA ASN A 618 30.73 -4.10 4.85
C ASN A 618 31.28 -5.45 5.35
N PHE A 619 32.18 -6.09 4.60
CA PHE A 619 32.82 -7.33 5.05
C PHE A 619 33.50 -7.16 6.42
N GLN A 620 34.30 -6.09 6.56
CA GLN A 620 35.04 -5.80 7.78
C GLN A 620 34.12 -5.58 8.98
N TYR A 621 33.03 -4.83 8.82
CA TYR A 621 32.06 -4.59 9.88
C TYR A 621 31.51 -5.89 10.49
N PHE A 622 31.14 -6.87 9.66
CA PHE A 622 30.58 -8.14 10.14
C PHE A 622 31.63 -9.09 10.74
N VAL A 623 32.90 -8.96 10.36
CA VAL A 623 34.02 -9.66 11.01
C VAL A 623 34.31 -9.04 12.39
N ASP A 624 34.43 -7.72 12.49
CA ASP A 624 34.69 -7.03 13.76
C ASP A 624 33.53 -7.20 14.76
N ALA A 625 32.28 -7.14 14.27
CA ALA A 625 31.09 -7.31 15.08
C ALA A 625 30.81 -8.78 15.48
N GLU A 626 31.66 -9.74 15.15
CA GLU A 626 31.47 -11.18 15.42
C GLU A 626 31.06 -11.44 16.89
N SER A 627 31.77 -10.81 17.83
CA SER A 627 31.55 -10.99 19.28
C SER A 627 30.14 -10.55 19.73
N VAL A 628 29.57 -9.57 19.05
CA VAL A 628 28.25 -8.98 19.33
C VAL A 628 27.15 -9.75 18.59
N MET A 629 27.42 -10.17 17.35
CA MET A 629 26.50 -10.91 16.48
C MET A 629 26.54 -12.43 16.66
N GLN A 630 27.34 -12.93 17.61
CA GLN A 630 27.53 -14.36 17.90
C GLN A 630 28.03 -15.17 16.70
N GLY A 631 28.76 -14.51 15.78
CA GLY A 631 29.32 -15.12 14.56
C GLY A 631 28.32 -15.83 13.63
N ARG A 632 27.02 -15.52 13.70
CA ARG A 632 25.98 -16.26 12.96
C ARG A 632 26.18 -16.27 11.43
N ALA A 633 26.69 -15.17 10.88
CA ALA A 633 26.94 -15.01 9.44
C ALA A 633 27.88 -16.07 8.85
N GLN A 634 28.80 -16.65 9.64
CA GLN A 634 29.73 -17.70 9.17
C GLN A 634 29.03 -19.02 8.77
N PHE A 635 27.76 -19.20 9.14
CA PHE A 635 26.97 -20.40 8.85
C PHE A 635 25.79 -20.15 7.89
N VAL A 636 25.61 -18.91 7.42
CA VAL A 636 24.52 -18.54 6.52
C VAL A 636 25.02 -18.66 5.07
N PRO A 637 24.27 -19.34 4.16
CA PRO A 637 24.63 -19.42 2.75
C PRO A 637 24.79 -18.04 2.10
N TRP A 638 25.60 -17.92 1.03
CA TRP A 638 25.89 -16.64 0.41
C TRP A 638 24.62 -15.98 -0.18
N GLU A 639 23.66 -16.77 -0.66
CA GLU A 639 22.33 -16.34 -1.12
C GLU A 639 21.49 -15.71 0.02
N PHE A 640 21.76 -16.11 1.26
CA PHE A 640 21.43 -15.46 2.53
C PHE A 640 22.01 -14.05 2.65
N LEU A 641 23.32 -13.99 2.47
CA LEU A 641 24.16 -12.86 2.84
C LEU A 641 24.09 -11.71 1.84
N ILE A 642 23.70 -11.94 0.57
CA ILE A 642 23.48 -10.85 -0.38
C ILE A 642 22.42 -9.84 0.12
N HIS A 643 21.42 -10.30 0.89
CA HIS A 643 20.39 -9.46 1.53
C HIS A 643 20.83 -8.84 2.88
N LEU A 644 22.10 -9.03 3.26
CA LEU A 644 22.71 -8.49 4.47
C LEU A 644 23.78 -7.42 4.16
N ILE A 645 24.57 -7.60 3.09
CA ILE A 645 25.69 -6.71 2.75
C ILE A 645 25.35 -5.66 1.69
N ASN A 646 24.13 -5.65 1.16
CA ASN A 646 23.71 -4.78 0.06
C ASN A 646 23.27 -3.38 0.49
N ASP A 647 23.97 -2.73 1.43
CA ASP A 647 23.62 -1.37 1.85
C ASP A 647 24.82 -0.51 2.24
N LYS A 648 24.63 0.81 2.16
CA LYS A 648 25.65 1.83 2.38
C LYS A 648 25.67 2.42 3.81
N THR A 649 24.94 1.85 4.78
CA THR A 649 24.75 2.43 6.14
C THR A 649 26.07 2.60 6.90
N PRO A 650 26.51 3.82 7.23
CA PRO A 650 27.76 4.12 7.96
C PRO A 650 27.97 3.33 9.26
N VAL A 651 29.24 3.05 9.61
CA VAL A 651 29.62 2.32 10.85
C VAL A 651 29.05 2.97 12.11
N ALA A 652 29.00 4.31 12.17
CA ALA A 652 28.45 5.04 13.31
C ALA A 652 26.96 4.74 13.53
N GLU A 653 26.18 4.74 12.46
CA GLU A 653 24.75 4.37 12.49
C GLU A 653 24.54 2.90 12.83
N ARG A 654 25.36 2.00 12.28
CA ARG A 654 25.31 0.57 12.61
C ARG A 654 25.60 0.32 14.09
N THR A 655 26.60 1.01 14.64
CA THR A 655 26.97 0.95 16.06
C THR A 655 25.82 1.44 16.94
N TRP A 656 25.18 2.56 16.57
CA TRP A 656 23.99 3.08 17.24
C TRP A 656 22.82 2.08 17.19
N ALA A 657 22.54 1.50 16.01
CA ALA A 657 21.45 0.55 15.84
C ALA A 657 21.67 -0.72 16.67
N VAL A 658 22.89 -1.24 16.72
CA VAL A 658 23.26 -2.36 17.59
C VAL A 658 23.06 -2.03 19.07
N GLN A 659 23.48 -0.85 19.52
CA GLN A 659 23.27 -0.42 20.92
C GLN A 659 21.79 -0.26 21.27
N ALA A 660 20.98 0.26 20.34
CA ALA A 660 19.56 0.50 20.54
C ALA A 660 18.71 -0.78 20.46
N TYR A 661 19.01 -1.71 19.56
CA TYR A 661 18.10 -2.80 19.17
C TYR A 661 18.58 -4.22 19.44
N LEU A 662 19.87 -4.46 19.70
CA LEU A 662 20.35 -5.81 20.01
C LEU A 662 19.64 -6.46 21.23
N PRO A 663 19.27 -5.74 22.31
CA PRO A 663 18.48 -6.31 23.40
C PRO A 663 17.11 -6.84 22.98
N THR A 664 16.56 -6.34 21.87
CA THR A 664 15.25 -6.68 21.30
C THR A 664 15.37 -7.25 19.88
N ARG A 665 16.46 -7.97 19.57
CA ARG A 665 16.76 -8.52 18.24
C ARG A 665 15.63 -9.40 17.67
N GLN A 666 14.97 -10.21 18.50
CA GLN A 666 13.93 -11.12 18.04
C GLN A 666 12.72 -10.34 17.53
N MET A 667 12.30 -10.59 16.28
CA MET A 667 11.26 -9.80 15.61
C MET A 667 11.58 -8.30 15.55
N PHE A 668 12.85 -7.93 15.35
CA PHE A 668 13.29 -6.52 15.39
C PHE A 668 12.51 -5.62 14.43
N GLY A 669 11.97 -6.13 13.32
CA GLY A 669 11.25 -5.35 12.29
C GLY A 669 10.05 -4.56 12.83
N LYS A 670 9.59 -4.85 14.05
CA LYS A 670 8.66 -3.99 14.81
C LYS A 670 9.17 -2.55 15.00
N CYS A 671 10.49 -2.32 15.00
CA CYS A 671 11.10 -0.99 15.06
C CYS A 671 10.72 -0.05 13.90
N TYR A 672 10.11 -0.58 12.83
CA TYR A 672 9.35 0.20 11.84
C TYR A 672 8.37 1.19 12.51
N SER A 673 7.74 0.77 13.61
CA SER A 673 6.77 1.58 14.36
C SER A 673 7.43 2.57 15.35
N ASP A 674 8.76 2.53 15.51
CA ASP A 674 9.50 3.50 16.34
C ASP A 674 9.75 4.83 15.60
N VAL A 675 9.57 4.83 14.28
CA VAL A 675 9.66 6.01 13.41
C VAL A 675 8.29 6.70 13.38
N PRO A 676 8.16 7.93 13.92
CA PRO A 676 6.91 8.67 13.93
C PRO A 676 6.36 8.88 12.51
N TYR A 677 5.04 8.75 12.33
CA TYR A 677 4.43 8.99 11.03
C TYR A 677 4.36 10.51 10.76
N ASP A 678 4.82 10.94 9.59
CA ASP A 678 4.70 12.34 9.15
C ASP A 678 3.49 12.54 8.25
N THR A 679 2.33 12.76 8.88
CA THR A 679 1.07 13.01 8.17
C THR A 679 1.12 14.29 7.33
N ARG A 680 1.92 15.30 7.73
CA ARG A 680 2.06 16.56 6.99
C ARG A 680 2.84 16.35 5.69
N MET A 681 3.90 15.55 5.74
CA MET A 681 4.61 15.06 4.54
C MET A 681 3.66 14.30 3.60
N LEU A 682 2.74 13.48 4.12
CA LEU A 682 1.76 12.78 3.27
C LEU A 682 0.74 13.73 2.64
N GLN A 683 0.17 14.66 3.43
CA GLN A 683 -0.86 15.61 2.99
C GLN A 683 -0.35 16.64 1.98
N THR A 684 0.93 17.02 2.07
CA THR A 684 1.56 18.01 1.20
C THR A 684 2.34 17.39 0.04
N SER A 685 2.20 16.08 -0.21
CA SER A 685 2.95 15.34 -1.24
C SER A 685 4.48 15.50 -1.10
N SER A 686 4.97 15.53 0.13
CA SER A 686 6.38 15.74 0.53
C SER A 686 6.93 17.18 0.40
N ARG A 687 6.10 18.17 0.04
CA ARG A 687 6.52 19.59 0.02
C ARG A 687 6.97 20.10 1.39
N GLU A 688 6.39 19.58 2.48
CA GLU A 688 6.76 19.93 3.85
C GLU A 688 7.15 18.67 4.64
N CYS A 689 8.43 18.56 5.02
CA CYS A 689 8.99 17.38 5.70
C CYS A 689 9.60 17.74 7.06
N LYS A 690 9.34 16.96 8.12
CA LYS A 690 10.03 17.16 9.42
C LYS A 690 11.54 16.94 9.35
N LEU A 691 12.00 16.12 8.39
CA LEU A 691 13.41 15.82 8.14
C LEU A 691 14.14 16.92 7.34
N ASP A 692 13.45 17.93 6.83
CA ASP A 692 14.04 18.99 5.99
C ASP A 692 15.28 19.65 6.62
N GLY A 693 16.34 19.79 5.84
CA GLY A 693 17.62 20.38 6.23
C GLY A 693 18.48 19.54 7.19
N LYS A 694 18.11 18.27 7.44
CA LYS A 694 18.83 17.38 8.38
C LYS A 694 19.59 16.28 7.62
N GLU A 695 20.47 15.57 8.31
CA GLU A 695 21.14 14.39 7.75
C GLU A 695 20.21 13.17 7.80
N TYR A 696 20.09 12.45 6.70
CA TYR A 696 19.25 11.25 6.54
C TYR A 696 19.92 10.01 7.16
N ASN A 697 19.98 9.99 8.49
CA ASN A 697 20.57 8.93 9.30
C ASN A 697 19.53 8.26 10.21
N LEU A 698 19.81 7.04 10.70
CA LEU A 698 18.89 6.29 11.56
C LEU A 698 18.44 7.06 12.82
N PRO A 699 19.31 7.73 13.61
CA PRO A 699 18.89 8.58 14.72
C PRO A 699 17.85 9.65 14.35
N ASN A 700 18.07 10.38 13.25
CA ASN A 700 17.19 11.46 12.79
C ASN A 700 15.87 10.91 12.26
N ILE A 701 15.88 9.81 11.49
CA ILE A 701 14.65 9.18 10.99
C ILE A 701 13.77 8.74 12.18
N ARG A 702 14.36 8.14 13.23
CA ARG A 702 13.64 7.80 14.46
C ARG A 702 13.12 9.03 15.21
N GLN A 703 13.85 10.13 15.22
CA GLN A 703 13.48 11.34 15.98
C GLN A 703 12.40 12.18 15.29
N PHE A 704 12.57 12.44 13.98
CA PHE A 704 11.73 13.37 13.21
C PHE A 704 10.63 12.67 12.43
N GLY A 705 10.80 11.38 12.12
CA GLY A 705 9.79 10.57 11.46
C GLY A 705 9.83 10.63 9.94
N GLY A 706 8.75 10.16 9.32
CA GLY A 706 8.53 10.17 7.88
C GLY A 706 7.28 9.36 7.51
N VAL A 707 7.07 9.11 6.22
CA VAL A 707 6.01 8.19 5.77
C VAL A 707 6.50 6.73 5.77
N CYS A 708 5.63 5.80 5.36
CA CYS A 708 5.90 4.35 5.34
C CYS A 708 7.23 3.94 4.67
N ALA A 709 7.72 4.72 3.70
CA ALA A 709 9.02 4.51 3.06
C ALA A 709 10.17 4.65 4.07
N MET A 710 10.22 5.75 4.82
CA MET A 710 11.24 5.98 5.86
C MET A 710 11.14 4.94 6.98
N GLN A 711 9.93 4.52 7.35
CA GLN A 711 9.72 3.45 8.33
C GLN A 711 10.29 2.10 7.86
N ALA A 712 10.15 1.76 6.57
CA ALA A 712 10.68 0.55 5.95
C ALA A 712 12.21 0.58 5.80
N ASP A 713 12.76 1.70 5.29
CA ASP A 713 14.20 1.95 5.15
C ASP A 713 14.92 1.83 6.49
N TYR A 714 14.40 2.55 7.49
CA TYR A 714 14.91 2.52 8.86
C TYR A 714 14.99 1.10 9.40
N ALA A 715 13.89 0.35 9.33
CA ALA A 715 13.85 -1.01 9.85
C ALA A 715 14.81 -1.93 9.06
N ALA A 716 14.84 -1.87 7.73
CA ALA A 716 15.75 -2.69 6.92
C ALA A 716 17.23 -2.43 7.29
N ARG A 717 17.63 -1.17 7.41
CA ARG A 717 19.00 -0.76 7.81
C ARG A 717 19.32 -1.15 9.26
N VAL A 718 18.37 -1.04 10.20
CA VAL A 718 18.53 -1.54 11.59
C VAL A 718 18.74 -3.07 11.60
N GLY A 719 18.00 -3.82 10.78
CA GLY A 719 18.17 -5.27 10.61
C GLY A 719 19.56 -5.64 10.11
N LYS A 720 19.98 -5.04 8.98
CA LYS A 720 21.31 -5.26 8.40
C LYS A 720 22.42 -4.90 9.38
N SER A 721 22.28 -3.77 10.09
CA SER A 721 23.20 -3.35 11.16
C SER A 721 23.40 -4.40 12.26
N MET A 722 22.39 -5.22 12.56
CA MET A 722 22.46 -6.29 13.57
C MET A 722 22.88 -7.67 13.02
N GLY A 723 23.23 -7.79 11.74
CA GLY A 723 23.50 -9.10 11.16
C GLY A 723 22.22 -9.92 10.97
N VAL A 724 21.14 -9.28 10.50
CA VAL A 724 19.91 -9.93 10.03
C VAL A 724 19.69 -9.54 8.56
N PRO A 725 19.62 -10.49 7.62
CA PRO A 725 19.21 -10.19 6.25
C PRO A 725 17.79 -9.61 6.26
N ALA A 726 17.63 -8.42 5.71
CA ALA A 726 16.39 -7.66 5.77
C ALA A 726 16.27 -6.78 4.52
N GLU A 727 15.07 -6.47 4.04
CA GLU A 727 14.91 -5.66 2.84
C GLU A 727 13.77 -4.65 2.95
N TYR A 728 13.98 -3.51 2.30
CA TYR A 728 12.93 -2.56 1.97
C TYR A 728 12.06 -3.18 0.88
N VAL A 729 10.76 -3.25 1.11
CA VAL A 729 9.79 -3.78 0.15
C VAL A 729 8.69 -2.75 -0.05
N SER A 730 8.30 -2.51 -1.31
CA SER A 730 7.17 -1.63 -1.64
C SER A 730 6.19 -2.30 -2.59
N GLY A 731 4.90 -2.04 -2.40
CA GLY A 731 3.85 -2.67 -3.18
C GLY A 731 2.58 -1.85 -3.19
N SER A 732 1.50 -2.47 -3.68
CA SER A 732 0.18 -1.86 -3.74
C SER A 732 -0.83 -2.72 -2.98
N GLY A 733 -1.73 -2.06 -2.28
CA GLY A 733 -2.88 -2.73 -1.68
C GLY A 733 -4.01 -2.86 -2.69
N ARG A 734 -5.04 -3.63 -2.34
CA ARG A 734 -6.23 -3.94 -3.15
C ARG A 734 -7.01 -2.75 -3.72
N TYR A 735 -6.76 -1.53 -3.26
CA TYR A 735 -7.34 -0.29 -3.79
C TYR A 735 -6.34 0.59 -4.54
N GLY A 736 -5.20 0.05 -4.98
CA GLY A 736 -4.18 0.82 -5.73
C GLY A 736 -3.43 1.87 -4.88
N GLY A 737 -3.47 1.80 -3.55
CA GLY A 737 -2.61 2.63 -2.70
C GLY A 737 -1.20 2.05 -2.60
N ALA A 738 -0.18 2.85 -2.95
CA ALA A 738 1.22 2.49 -2.74
C ALA A 738 1.57 2.44 -1.24
N HIS A 739 2.48 1.54 -0.86
CA HIS A 739 2.94 1.38 0.52
C HIS A 739 4.30 0.71 0.59
N ALA A 740 5.00 0.89 1.72
CA ALA A 740 6.30 0.27 1.98
C ALA A 740 6.36 -0.38 3.37
N TRP A 741 7.02 -1.53 3.44
CA TRP A 741 7.18 -2.35 4.64
C TRP A 741 8.56 -3.00 4.67
N VAL A 742 8.97 -3.49 5.84
CA VAL A 742 10.21 -4.25 6.00
C VAL A 742 9.92 -5.75 5.92
N MET A 743 10.82 -6.50 5.30
CA MET A 743 10.88 -7.96 5.40
C MET A 743 12.23 -8.41 5.93
N TRP A 744 12.29 -9.54 6.63
CA TRP A 744 13.55 -10.06 7.16
C TRP A 744 13.55 -11.56 7.40
N VAL A 745 14.76 -12.13 7.46
CA VAL A 745 15.02 -13.53 7.74
C VAL A 745 15.17 -13.73 9.26
N GLU A 746 14.12 -14.22 9.92
CA GLU A 746 14.18 -14.55 11.35
C GLU A 746 14.86 -15.91 11.54
N LEU A 747 16.17 -15.88 11.80
CA LEU A 747 17.01 -17.07 12.00
C LEU A 747 16.70 -17.79 13.32
N GLN A 748 15.95 -18.89 13.24
CA GLN A 748 15.60 -19.74 14.38
C GLN A 748 16.74 -20.67 14.79
N ALA A 749 17.47 -21.23 13.82
CA ALA A 749 18.68 -22.03 14.04
C ALA A 749 19.57 -22.01 12.79
N VAL A 750 20.89 -22.10 12.96
CA VAL A 750 21.82 -22.19 11.83
C VAL A 750 23.02 -23.08 12.18
N THR A 751 23.46 -23.88 11.21
CA THR A 751 24.66 -24.73 11.28
C THR A 751 25.31 -24.77 9.90
N GLN A 752 26.54 -25.25 9.80
CA GLN A 752 27.26 -25.43 8.53
C GLN A 752 26.53 -26.31 7.48
N ARG A 753 25.46 -27.04 7.85
CA ARG A 753 24.72 -27.94 6.94
C ARG A 753 23.20 -27.69 6.88
N SER A 754 22.67 -26.78 7.68
CA SER A 754 21.24 -26.55 7.75
C SER A 754 20.92 -25.20 8.38
N ILE A 755 19.95 -24.51 7.80
CA ILE A 755 19.40 -23.25 8.28
C ILE A 755 17.90 -23.45 8.54
N LYS A 756 17.40 -22.93 9.66
CA LYS A 756 15.97 -22.89 9.98
C LYS A 756 15.60 -21.45 10.21
N PHE A 757 14.68 -20.94 9.40
CA PHE A 757 14.25 -19.55 9.41
C PHE A 757 12.75 -19.46 9.16
N THR A 758 12.19 -18.28 9.43
CA THR A 758 10.94 -17.81 8.81
C THR A 758 11.25 -16.49 8.09
N LEU A 759 10.52 -16.21 7.01
CA LEU A 759 10.55 -14.90 6.37
C LEU A 759 9.41 -14.07 6.98
N GLU A 760 9.78 -13.05 7.75
CA GLU A 760 8.84 -12.22 8.49
C GLU A 760 8.64 -10.88 7.76
N SER A 761 7.54 -10.20 8.07
CA SER A 761 7.26 -8.86 7.54
C SER A 761 6.55 -8.00 8.58
N HIS A 762 6.83 -6.69 8.59
CA HIS A 762 6.17 -5.73 9.49
C HIS A 762 5.98 -4.38 8.79
N GLY A 763 4.90 -3.69 9.14
CA GLY A 763 4.40 -2.53 8.40
C GLY A 763 3.42 -2.89 7.28
N ARG A 764 3.36 -4.16 6.85
CA ARG A 764 2.39 -4.65 5.85
C ARG A 764 0.97 -4.64 6.44
N TYR A 765 0.25 -3.51 6.32
CA TYR A 765 -1.06 -3.31 6.97
C TYR A 765 -2.10 -4.34 6.53
N ARG A 766 -2.81 -4.94 7.50
CA ARG A 766 -3.76 -6.03 7.26
C ARG A 766 -5.09 -5.60 6.60
N GLY A 767 -5.43 -4.31 6.57
CA GLY A 767 -6.72 -3.82 6.04
C GLY A 767 -6.77 -3.57 4.53
N ASP A 768 -5.62 -3.45 3.86
CA ASP A 768 -5.52 -3.12 2.43
C ASP A 768 -4.90 -4.27 1.59
N HIS A 769 -4.70 -5.45 2.20
CA HIS A 769 -4.23 -6.68 1.56
C HIS A 769 -3.08 -6.50 0.55
N TYR A 770 -1.89 -6.15 1.04
CA TYR A 770 -0.66 -6.14 0.25
C TYR A 770 -0.16 -7.56 -0.02
N TYR A 771 -0.77 -8.25 -0.99
CA TYR A 771 -0.44 -9.65 -1.32
C TYR A 771 1.01 -9.85 -1.74
N VAL A 772 1.51 -8.92 -2.56
CA VAL A 772 2.83 -8.97 -3.20
C VAL A 772 3.50 -7.60 -3.11
N GLY A 773 4.75 -7.60 -2.67
CA GLY A 773 5.65 -6.46 -2.71
C GLY A 773 6.77 -6.65 -3.72
N ASN A 774 7.48 -5.57 -4.02
CA ASN A 774 8.59 -5.51 -4.95
C ASN A 774 9.83 -4.99 -4.24
N MET A 775 10.99 -5.53 -4.63
CA MET A 775 12.31 -5.10 -4.20
C MET A 775 13.33 -5.33 -5.33
N LYS A 776 14.54 -4.83 -5.15
CA LYS A 776 15.66 -5.05 -6.08
C LYS A 776 16.49 -6.25 -5.61
N GLU A 777 16.66 -7.27 -6.45
CA GLU A 777 17.50 -8.43 -6.09
C GLU A 777 18.98 -7.99 -6.03
N PRO A 778 19.75 -8.31 -4.96
CA PRO A 778 21.00 -7.59 -4.71
C PRO A 778 22.18 -7.89 -5.63
N GLN A 779 22.18 -9.01 -6.35
CA GLN A 779 23.29 -9.39 -7.24
C GLN A 779 23.01 -8.90 -8.66
N SER A 780 21.85 -9.26 -9.20
CA SER A 780 21.42 -8.92 -10.56
C SER A 780 20.87 -7.50 -10.72
N GLY A 781 20.43 -6.85 -9.64
CA GLY A 781 19.69 -5.59 -9.71
C GLY A 781 18.30 -5.70 -10.34
N LYS A 782 17.85 -6.89 -10.76
CA LYS A 782 16.53 -7.08 -11.36
C LYS A 782 15.45 -6.91 -10.28
N ARG A 783 14.33 -6.27 -10.65
CA ARG A 783 13.17 -6.14 -9.76
C ARG A 783 12.52 -7.50 -9.58
N ILE A 784 12.39 -7.96 -8.34
CA ILE A 784 11.72 -9.21 -7.98
C ILE A 784 10.56 -8.95 -7.01
N THR A 785 9.67 -9.91 -6.90
CA THR A 785 8.66 -9.90 -5.84
C THR A 785 9.22 -10.46 -4.54
N ASP A 786 8.67 -10.01 -3.42
CA ASP A 786 8.97 -10.58 -2.10
C ASP A 786 8.53 -12.05 -1.98
N ARG A 787 7.50 -12.48 -2.71
CA ARG A 787 7.08 -13.89 -2.82
C ARG A 787 8.08 -14.75 -3.60
N LEU A 788 8.72 -14.17 -4.63
CA LEU A 788 9.79 -14.83 -5.34
C LEU A 788 11.06 -14.94 -4.47
N LEU A 789 11.35 -13.91 -3.65
CA LEU A 789 12.39 -14.01 -2.62
C LEU A 789 12.06 -15.14 -1.63
N GLU A 790 10.82 -15.21 -1.15
CA GLU A 790 10.34 -16.22 -0.20
C GLU A 790 10.56 -17.65 -0.74
N LEU A 791 10.15 -17.89 -1.99
CA LEU A 791 10.37 -19.16 -2.71
C LEU A 791 11.88 -19.50 -2.87
N ARG A 792 12.72 -18.52 -3.23
CA ARG A 792 14.16 -18.75 -3.46
C ARG A 792 14.93 -19.01 -2.17
N LEU A 793 14.65 -18.25 -1.11
CA LEU A 793 15.22 -18.50 0.21
C LEU A 793 14.70 -19.81 0.82
N HIS A 794 13.44 -20.20 0.53
CA HIS A 794 12.94 -21.51 0.93
C HIS A 794 13.75 -22.64 0.29
N GLN A 795 14.00 -22.59 -1.02
CA GLN A 795 14.84 -23.59 -1.72
C GLN A 795 16.23 -23.72 -1.10
N VAL A 796 16.96 -22.62 -0.93
CA VAL A 796 18.31 -22.62 -0.34
C VAL A 796 18.27 -23.06 1.13
N GLY A 797 17.20 -22.72 1.85
CA GLY A 797 17.05 -23.08 3.26
C GLY A 797 16.68 -24.54 3.51
N MET A 798 15.95 -25.16 2.58
CA MET A 798 15.64 -26.59 2.61
C MET A 798 16.88 -27.44 2.30
N ASP A 799 17.55 -27.16 1.18
CA ASP A 799 18.86 -27.75 0.84
C ASP A 799 19.58 -26.89 -0.22
N ALA A 800 20.53 -26.06 0.22
CA ALA A 800 21.34 -25.22 -0.65
C ALA A 800 22.14 -26.02 -1.70
N MET A 801 22.59 -27.25 -1.38
CA MET A 801 23.30 -28.08 -2.34
C MET A 801 22.34 -28.61 -3.40
N ALA A 802 21.14 -29.07 -3.01
CA ALA A 802 20.12 -29.53 -3.95
C ALA A 802 19.64 -28.40 -4.87
N LYS A 803 19.41 -27.19 -4.33
CA LYS A 803 19.09 -25.98 -5.12
C LYS A 803 20.17 -25.72 -6.16
N ARG A 804 21.41 -25.49 -5.72
CA ARG A 804 22.53 -25.18 -6.64
C ARG A 804 22.77 -26.30 -7.63
N HIS A 805 22.60 -27.56 -7.24
CA HIS A 805 22.73 -28.70 -8.15
C HIS A 805 21.63 -28.68 -9.22
N SER A 806 20.37 -28.45 -8.84
CA SER A 806 19.25 -28.33 -9.78
C SER A 806 19.47 -27.21 -10.81
N ASP A 807 19.94 -26.04 -10.38
CA ASP A 807 20.28 -24.93 -11.29
C ASP A 807 21.31 -25.36 -12.37
N ARG A 808 22.37 -26.09 -11.97
CA ARG A 808 23.42 -26.57 -12.90
C ARG A 808 22.93 -27.66 -13.82
N VAL A 809 22.14 -28.60 -13.31
CA VAL A 809 21.48 -29.64 -14.11
C VAL A 809 20.56 -28.99 -15.16
N MET A 810 19.74 -28.02 -14.77
CA MET A 810 18.88 -27.30 -15.71
C MET A 810 19.66 -26.41 -16.70
N ALA A 811 20.83 -25.89 -16.32
CA ALA A 811 21.67 -25.11 -17.22
C ALA A 811 22.31 -25.93 -18.37
N VAL A 812 22.55 -27.24 -18.19
CA VAL A 812 23.03 -28.14 -19.28
C VAL A 812 21.91 -28.91 -19.99
N TYR A 813 20.66 -28.83 -19.50
CA TYR A 813 19.54 -29.56 -20.07
C TYR A 813 19.34 -29.33 -21.58
N PRO A 814 19.37 -28.08 -22.11
CA PRO A 814 19.10 -27.86 -23.53
C PRO A 814 20.13 -28.54 -24.44
N GLY A 815 21.42 -28.50 -24.06
CA GLY A 815 22.53 -29.10 -24.80
C GLY A 815 22.55 -30.62 -24.69
N MET A 816 22.28 -31.18 -23.50
CA MET A 816 22.04 -32.62 -23.36
C MET A 816 20.88 -33.09 -24.24
N ALA A 817 19.80 -32.30 -24.31
CA ALA A 817 18.62 -32.63 -25.10
C ALA A 817 18.81 -32.48 -26.61
N GLU A 818 19.74 -31.64 -27.06
CA GLU A 818 20.16 -31.51 -28.45
C GLU A 818 21.15 -32.61 -28.85
N GLU A 819 22.26 -32.76 -28.10
CA GLU A 819 23.35 -33.71 -28.42
C GLU A 819 22.90 -35.17 -28.39
N LEU A 820 22.03 -35.54 -27.44
CA LEU A 820 21.43 -36.87 -27.37
C LEU A 820 20.08 -36.98 -28.10
N ALA A 821 19.65 -35.94 -28.81
CA ALA A 821 18.38 -35.86 -29.53
C ALA A 821 17.18 -36.36 -28.69
N PHE A 822 17.01 -35.82 -27.47
CA PHE A 822 15.97 -36.29 -26.55
C PHE A 822 14.57 -36.17 -27.15
N ASP A 823 13.91 -37.33 -27.24
CA ASP A 823 12.47 -37.42 -27.42
C ASP A 823 11.71 -36.96 -26.16
N PHE A 824 10.39 -36.89 -26.26
CA PHE A 824 9.54 -36.40 -25.19
C PHE A 824 9.63 -37.25 -23.91
N ASP A 825 9.70 -38.59 -24.00
CA ASP A 825 9.85 -39.46 -22.81
C ASP A 825 11.18 -39.20 -22.11
N THR A 826 12.28 -39.06 -22.87
CA THR A 826 13.60 -38.75 -22.30
C THR A 826 13.63 -37.35 -21.69
N ARG A 827 12.97 -36.35 -22.32
CA ARG A 827 12.79 -35.00 -21.73
C ARG A 827 12.00 -35.08 -20.43
N LEU A 828 10.93 -35.87 -20.40
CA LEU A 828 10.08 -36.04 -19.22
C LEU A 828 10.82 -36.79 -18.09
N GLU A 829 11.61 -37.83 -18.38
CA GLU A 829 12.47 -38.51 -17.40
C GLU A 829 13.49 -37.52 -16.81
N TYR A 830 14.11 -36.68 -17.65
CA TYR A 830 15.09 -35.68 -17.22
C TYR A 830 14.46 -34.64 -16.28
N LEU A 831 13.37 -34.02 -16.70
CA LEU A 831 12.70 -32.96 -15.95
C LEU A 831 12.07 -33.49 -14.66
N SER A 832 11.52 -34.71 -14.68
CA SER A 832 11.10 -35.42 -13.46
C SER A 832 12.27 -35.63 -12.50
N GLY A 833 13.46 -35.94 -13.02
CA GLY A 833 14.69 -36.04 -12.23
C GLY A 833 15.11 -34.71 -11.60
N ALA A 834 15.04 -33.61 -12.35
CA ALA A 834 15.36 -32.26 -11.87
C ALA A 834 14.36 -31.77 -10.79
N VAL A 835 13.07 -32.04 -10.96
CA VAL A 835 12.01 -31.80 -9.96
C VAL A 835 12.22 -32.68 -8.72
N ALA A 836 12.58 -33.95 -8.88
CA ALA A 836 12.88 -34.82 -7.74
C ALA A 836 14.15 -34.42 -6.96
N LEU A 837 15.10 -33.74 -7.62
CA LEU A 837 16.29 -33.16 -6.99
C LEU A 837 15.95 -31.87 -6.23
N ASN A 838 15.15 -30.97 -6.81
CA ASN A 838 14.65 -29.77 -6.15
C ASN A 838 13.15 -29.55 -6.53
N PRO A 839 12.20 -29.87 -5.62
CA PRO A 839 10.77 -29.82 -5.90
C PRO A 839 10.22 -28.45 -6.29
N TRP A 840 10.97 -27.37 -6.04
CA TRP A 840 10.60 -25.98 -6.29
C TRP A 840 11.41 -25.32 -7.42
N SER A 841 12.17 -26.11 -8.20
CA SER A 841 13.05 -25.61 -9.26
C SER A 841 12.27 -24.91 -10.37
N GLU A 842 12.25 -23.57 -10.34
CA GLU A 842 11.52 -22.71 -11.29
C GLU A 842 11.79 -23.15 -12.74
N SER A 843 13.08 -23.32 -13.10
CA SER A 843 13.52 -23.69 -14.45
C SER A 843 13.07 -25.10 -14.87
N ALA A 844 13.06 -26.08 -13.96
CA ALA A 844 12.59 -27.43 -14.28
C ALA A 844 11.08 -27.45 -14.58
N TRP A 845 10.29 -26.71 -13.80
CA TRP A 845 8.84 -26.61 -14.00
C TRP A 845 8.46 -25.80 -15.24
N THR A 846 9.18 -24.72 -15.56
CA THR A 846 8.99 -23.98 -16.82
C THR A 846 9.40 -24.81 -18.04
N ALA A 847 10.48 -25.59 -17.98
CA ALA A 847 10.83 -26.51 -19.06
C ALA A 847 9.78 -27.64 -19.22
N LEU A 848 9.18 -28.09 -18.11
CA LEU A 848 8.12 -29.10 -18.12
C LEU A 848 6.84 -28.56 -18.79
N SER A 849 6.45 -27.31 -18.49
CA SER A 849 5.30 -26.68 -19.12
C SER A 849 5.52 -26.43 -20.62
N GLN A 850 6.74 -26.12 -21.04
CA GLN A 850 7.08 -25.95 -22.46
C GLN A 850 6.99 -27.25 -23.28
N ILE A 851 7.32 -28.42 -22.71
CA ILE A 851 7.18 -29.69 -23.46
C ILE A 851 5.73 -30.20 -23.50
N SER A 852 4.90 -29.83 -22.52
CA SER A 852 3.49 -30.23 -22.38
C SER A 852 2.62 -29.94 -23.61
N SER A 853 2.95 -28.88 -24.37
CA SER A 853 2.20 -28.48 -25.58
C SER A 853 2.72 -29.09 -26.88
N GLY A 854 3.84 -29.84 -26.85
CA GLY A 854 4.55 -30.27 -28.05
C GLY A 854 3.92 -31.47 -28.79
N ARG A 855 3.27 -32.40 -28.07
CA ARG A 855 2.50 -33.51 -28.64
C ARG A 855 1.57 -34.13 -27.60
N GLU A 856 0.65 -34.98 -28.07
CA GLU A 856 -0.09 -35.90 -27.18
C GLU A 856 0.87 -36.87 -26.48
N PRO A 857 0.79 -37.02 -25.14
CA PRO A 857 1.55 -38.01 -24.41
C PRO A 857 0.95 -39.42 -24.55
N GLY A 858 1.81 -40.44 -24.56
CA GLY A 858 1.42 -41.83 -24.36
C GLY A 858 0.92 -42.09 -22.93
N LYS A 859 0.42 -43.30 -22.68
CA LYS A 859 -0.26 -43.64 -21.41
C LYS A 859 0.62 -43.45 -20.16
N ASP A 860 1.87 -43.89 -20.20
CA ASP A 860 2.79 -43.80 -19.05
C ASP A 860 3.39 -42.38 -18.91
N GLU A 861 3.56 -41.67 -20.03
CA GLU A 861 3.90 -40.25 -20.08
C GLU A 861 2.81 -39.37 -19.43
N HIS A 862 1.54 -39.56 -19.84
CA HIS A 862 0.36 -38.86 -19.29
C HIS A 862 0.22 -39.08 -17.79
N LYS A 863 0.39 -40.33 -17.34
CA LYS A 863 0.42 -40.68 -15.92
C LYS A 863 1.54 -39.96 -15.16
N THR A 864 2.71 -39.81 -15.79
CA THR A 864 3.86 -39.11 -15.18
C THR A 864 3.60 -37.60 -15.10
N MET A 865 3.07 -36.99 -16.16
CA MET A 865 2.62 -35.59 -16.17
C MET A 865 1.56 -35.33 -15.09
N SER A 866 0.59 -36.24 -14.91
CA SER A 866 -0.45 -36.14 -13.88
C SER A 866 0.15 -36.18 -12.46
N ILE A 867 1.12 -37.08 -12.21
CA ILE A 867 1.84 -37.16 -10.92
C ILE A 867 2.66 -35.89 -10.66
N LEU A 868 3.24 -35.27 -11.69
CA LEU A 868 3.94 -34.00 -11.57
C LEU A 868 2.96 -32.86 -11.28
N LEU A 869 1.78 -32.83 -11.90
CA LEU A 869 0.76 -31.83 -11.61
C LEU A 869 0.25 -31.91 -10.16
N ASP A 870 0.02 -33.13 -9.63
CA ASP A 870 -0.26 -33.35 -8.20
C ASP A 870 0.87 -32.80 -7.30
N GLN A 871 2.13 -33.02 -7.70
CA GLN A 871 3.30 -32.49 -6.97
C GLN A 871 3.39 -30.96 -7.03
N LEU A 872 3.01 -30.31 -8.15
CA LEU A 872 2.98 -28.87 -8.26
C LEU A 872 2.07 -28.26 -7.19
N PHE A 873 0.83 -28.75 -7.08
CA PHE A 873 -0.14 -28.28 -6.10
C PHE A 873 0.36 -28.45 -4.65
N VAL A 874 1.03 -29.57 -4.34
CA VAL A 874 1.57 -29.82 -3.00
C VAL A 874 2.80 -28.96 -2.69
N ASN A 875 3.75 -28.87 -3.62
CA ASN A 875 5.02 -28.17 -3.40
C ASN A 875 4.81 -26.66 -3.32
N PHE A 876 4.02 -26.08 -4.23
CA PHE A 876 3.79 -24.64 -4.30
C PHE A 876 2.59 -24.15 -3.48
N ALA A 877 1.94 -25.01 -2.68
CA ALA A 877 0.85 -24.59 -1.79
C ALA A 877 1.20 -23.41 -0.88
N ALA A 878 2.46 -23.33 -0.43
CA ALA A 878 2.98 -22.23 0.39
C ALA A 878 3.51 -21.04 -0.45
N PHE A 879 3.79 -21.24 -1.75
CA PHE A 879 4.40 -20.25 -2.65
C PHE A 879 3.62 -20.17 -4.00
N PRO A 880 2.30 -19.89 -3.97
CA PRO A 880 1.41 -20.09 -5.11
C PRO A 880 1.65 -19.14 -6.29
N ASP A 881 2.39 -18.04 -6.12
CA ASP A 881 2.63 -17.05 -7.18
C ASP A 881 3.25 -17.67 -8.45
N PHE A 882 4.12 -18.66 -8.28
CA PHE A 882 4.81 -19.31 -9.40
C PHE A 882 3.88 -20.18 -10.25
N THR A 883 2.87 -20.86 -9.66
CA THR A 883 2.06 -21.83 -10.42
C THR A 883 1.33 -21.17 -11.58
N LEU A 884 0.75 -19.97 -11.37
CA LEU A 884 0.06 -19.21 -12.41
C LEU A 884 0.95 -18.89 -13.62
N THR A 885 2.27 -18.82 -13.43
CA THR A 885 3.22 -18.43 -14.50
C THR A 885 3.45 -19.51 -15.56
N ILE A 886 3.02 -20.75 -15.29
CA ILE A 886 3.23 -21.93 -16.13
C ILE A 886 1.96 -22.78 -16.32
N PHE A 887 0.90 -22.55 -15.53
CA PHE A 887 -0.19 -23.52 -15.37
C PHE A 887 -0.91 -23.88 -16.67
N ALA A 888 -1.29 -22.89 -17.49
CA ALA A 888 -2.02 -23.10 -18.73
C ALA A 888 -1.24 -23.99 -19.72
N ASP A 889 0.05 -23.73 -19.88
CA ASP A 889 0.95 -24.57 -20.70
C ASP A 889 1.14 -25.95 -20.05
N LEU A 890 1.31 -26.01 -18.73
CA LEU A 890 1.56 -27.26 -18.01
C LEU A 890 0.39 -28.25 -18.05
N ILE A 891 -0.86 -27.79 -18.19
CA ILE A 891 -2.02 -28.68 -18.32
C ILE A 891 -2.37 -29.03 -19.77
N SER A 892 -1.66 -28.47 -20.77
CA SER A 892 -1.98 -28.70 -22.19
C SER A 892 -1.79 -30.14 -22.68
N PHE A 893 -1.05 -30.98 -21.94
CA PHE A 893 -0.93 -32.41 -22.24
C PHE A 893 -2.26 -33.16 -22.08
N GLU A 894 -3.20 -32.59 -21.32
CA GLU A 894 -4.54 -33.15 -21.12
C GLU A 894 -5.49 -32.61 -22.20
N LYS A 895 -6.06 -33.51 -23.00
CA LYS A 895 -6.99 -33.18 -24.07
C LYS A 895 -8.42 -33.02 -23.59
N GLU A 896 -8.81 -33.74 -22.56
CA GLU A 896 -10.17 -33.66 -22.02
C GLU A 896 -10.38 -32.31 -21.34
N ALA A 897 -11.20 -31.45 -21.96
CA ALA A 897 -11.51 -30.12 -21.45
C ALA A 897 -12.04 -30.15 -20.00
N ASP A 898 -12.92 -31.11 -19.69
CA ASP A 898 -13.43 -31.33 -18.32
C ASP A 898 -12.32 -31.51 -17.29
N LYS A 899 -11.23 -32.22 -17.63
CA LYS A 899 -10.08 -32.39 -16.74
C LYS A 899 -9.23 -31.14 -16.65
N ARG A 900 -9.01 -30.41 -17.76
CA ARG A 900 -8.33 -29.10 -17.72
C ARG A 900 -9.08 -28.11 -16.82
N ILE A 901 -10.41 -28.09 -16.92
CA ILE A 901 -11.32 -27.32 -16.06
C ILE A 901 -11.23 -27.79 -14.60
N GLN A 902 -11.23 -29.10 -14.35
CA GLN A 902 -11.01 -29.66 -13.00
C GLN A 902 -9.66 -29.25 -12.40
N TYR A 903 -8.58 -29.22 -13.18
CA TYR A 903 -7.27 -28.75 -12.72
C TYR A 903 -7.28 -27.26 -12.37
N TYR A 904 -7.98 -26.41 -13.14
CA TYR A 904 -8.20 -25.02 -12.76
C TYR A 904 -8.97 -24.88 -11.43
N TYR A 905 -10.00 -25.70 -11.19
CA TYR A 905 -10.69 -25.69 -9.89
C TYR A 905 -9.75 -26.10 -8.73
N GLN A 906 -8.89 -27.09 -8.93
CA GLN A 906 -7.86 -27.45 -7.94
C GLN A 906 -6.85 -26.31 -7.69
N LEU A 907 -6.49 -25.56 -8.73
CA LEU A 907 -5.64 -24.37 -8.59
C LEU A 907 -6.33 -23.26 -7.77
N LEU A 908 -7.63 -23.04 -8.00
CA LEU A 908 -8.44 -22.09 -7.24
C LEU A 908 -8.57 -22.50 -5.76
N ASP A 909 -8.67 -23.80 -5.47
CA ASP A 909 -8.64 -24.32 -4.09
C ASP A 909 -7.30 -24.05 -3.41
N VAL A 910 -6.16 -24.21 -4.10
CA VAL A 910 -4.83 -23.85 -3.59
C VAL A 910 -4.75 -22.36 -3.27
N TYR A 911 -5.24 -21.48 -4.16
CA TYR A 911 -5.24 -20.04 -3.92
C TYR A 911 -6.23 -19.62 -2.80
N ALA A 912 -7.36 -20.29 -2.67
CA ALA A 912 -8.30 -20.07 -1.57
C ALA A 912 -7.70 -20.50 -0.22
N ALA A 913 -7.02 -21.66 -0.17
CA ALA A 913 -6.31 -22.12 1.02
C ALA A 913 -5.17 -21.17 1.43
N ALA A 914 -4.44 -20.63 0.45
CA ALA A 914 -3.38 -19.63 0.66
C ALA A 914 -3.87 -18.21 0.96
N GLN A 915 -5.19 -17.95 0.93
CA GLN A 915 -5.81 -16.62 1.06
C GLN A 915 -5.29 -15.62 0.01
N ARG A 916 -5.24 -16.06 -1.25
CA ARG A 916 -4.75 -15.32 -2.42
C ARG A 916 -5.85 -15.08 -3.48
N PRO A 917 -6.87 -14.26 -3.19
CA PRO A 917 -7.90 -13.92 -4.17
C PRO A 917 -7.32 -13.17 -5.38
N ASP A 918 -6.20 -12.48 -5.25
CA ASP A 918 -5.46 -11.86 -6.35
C ASP A 918 -4.98 -12.87 -7.40
N LEU A 919 -4.49 -14.04 -6.97
CA LEU A 919 -4.17 -15.15 -7.87
C LEU A 919 -5.43 -15.88 -8.34
N GLY A 920 -6.43 -16.01 -7.44
CA GLY A 920 -7.75 -16.56 -7.73
C GLY A 920 -8.44 -15.88 -8.92
N PHE A 921 -8.54 -14.55 -8.89
CA PHE A 921 -9.13 -13.75 -9.96
C PHE A 921 -8.39 -13.90 -11.30
N ARG A 922 -7.06 -13.98 -11.28
CA ARG A 922 -6.26 -14.16 -12.51
C ARG A 922 -6.46 -15.55 -13.12
N ALA A 923 -6.51 -16.60 -12.30
CA ALA A 923 -6.85 -17.94 -12.78
C ALA A 923 -8.32 -18.07 -13.21
N LEU A 924 -9.24 -17.35 -12.56
CA LEU A 924 -10.65 -17.30 -12.98
C LEU A 924 -10.84 -16.67 -14.36
N LEU A 925 -10.05 -15.66 -14.75
CA LEU A 925 -10.05 -15.16 -16.13
C LEU A 925 -9.66 -16.26 -17.12
N GLN A 926 -8.52 -16.93 -16.89
CA GLN A 926 -8.06 -18.02 -17.76
C GLN A 926 -9.06 -19.19 -17.82
N LEU A 927 -9.71 -19.51 -16.70
CA LEU A 927 -10.77 -20.50 -16.64
C LEU A 927 -12.03 -20.02 -17.39
N SER A 928 -12.40 -18.73 -17.31
CA SER A 928 -13.53 -18.18 -18.05
C SER A 928 -13.32 -18.26 -19.56
N ASP A 929 -12.08 -18.06 -20.03
CA ASP A 929 -11.71 -18.19 -21.44
C ASP A 929 -11.82 -19.65 -21.91
N LEU A 930 -11.36 -20.60 -21.09
CA LEU A 930 -11.51 -22.03 -21.36
C LEU A 930 -12.97 -22.47 -21.34
N LEU A 931 -13.78 -21.97 -20.39
CA LEU A 931 -15.20 -22.29 -20.31
C LEU A 931 -15.99 -21.73 -21.50
N GLU A 932 -15.69 -20.52 -21.96
CA GLU A 932 -16.29 -19.95 -23.17
C GLU A 932 -15.93 -20.75 -24.43
N GLN A 933 -14.66 -21.15 -24.59
CA GLN A 933 -14.20 -21.98 -25.71
C GLN A 933 -14.88 -23.36 -25.78
N GLU A 934 -15.31 -23.89 -24.64
CA GLU A 934 -15.96 -25.21 -24.51
C GLU A 934 -17.50 -25.07 -24.35
N GLU A 935 -18.07 -23.94 -24.81
CA GLU A 935 -19.51 -23.62 -24.83
C GLU A 935 -20.21 -23.61 -23.45
N ARG A 936 -19.44 -23.39 -22.36
CA ARG A 936 -19.89 -23.36 -20.95
C ARG A 936 -19.99 -21.94 -20.38
N THR A 937 -20.51 -21.00 -21.17
CA THR A 937 -20.61 -19.57 -20.82
C THR A 937 -21.37 -19.32 -19.51
N ASP A 938 -22.44 -20.07 -19.23
CA ASP A 938 -23.21 -19.96 -17.97
C ASP A 938 -22.33 -20.24 -16.73
N GLU A 939 -21.42 -21.21 -16.82
CA GLU A 939 -20.47 -21.57 -15.76
C GLU A 939 -19.36 -20.51 -15.61
N ALA A 940 -18.90 -19.94 -16.73
CA ALA A 940 -17.95 -18.83 -16.74
C ALA A 940 -18.53 -17.60 -16.02
N ILE A 941 -19.78 -17.24 -16.32
CA ILE A 941 -20.49 -16.13 -15.66
C ILE A 941 -20.69 -16.43 -14.18
N GLN A 942 -21.19 -17.62 -13.82
CA GLN A 942 -21.47 -17.98 -12.43
C GLN A 942 -20.19 -18.02 -11.57
N THR A 943 -19.08 -18.54 -12.08
CA THR A 943 -17.81 -18.60 -11.34
C THR A 943 -17.21 -17.21 -11.08
N LEU A 944 -17.24 -16.32 -12.09
CA LEU A 944 -16.85 -14.91 -11.92
C LEU A 944 -17.75 -14.20 -10.90
N ALA A 945 -19.07 -14.38 -11.00
CA ALA A 945 -20.05 -13.76 -10.11
C ALA A 945 -19.86 -14.17 -8.64
N VAL A 946 -19.65 -15.48 -8.39
CA VAL A 946 -19.38 -16.01 -7.04
C VAL A 946 -18.10 -15.42 -6.45
N ALA A 947 -17.04 -15.28 -7.25
CA ALA A 947 -15.79 -14.70 -6.80
C ALA A 947 -15.91 -13.21 -6.43
N ILE A 948 -16.58 -12.40 -7.27
CA ILE A 948 -16.85 -10.99 -7.00
C ILE A 948 -17.70 -10.82 -5.73
N GLN A 949 -18.75 -11.63 -5.56
CA GLN A 949 -19.61 -11.58 -4.37
C GLN A 949 -18.91 -11.99 -3.07
N LYS A 950 -17.85 -12.82 -3.17
CA LYS A 950 -17.06 -13.33 -2.03
C LYS A 950 -16.00 -12.33 -1.57
N TYR A 951 -15.39 -11.58 -2.48
CA TYR A 951 -14.33 -10.61 -2.17
C TYR A 951 -14.65 -9.20 -2.71
N PRO A 952 -15.82 -8.60 -2.36
CA PRO A 952 -16.37 -7.40 -2.98
C PRO A 952 -15.54 -6.12 -2.78
N ASP A 953 -14.47 -6.19 -1.99
CA ASP A 953 -13.58 -5.08 -1.64
C ASP A 953 -12.19 -5.18 -2.30
N GLU A 954 -11.98 -6.15 -3.20
CA GLU A 954 -10.77 -6.33 -4.00
C GLU A 954 -10.76 -5.43 -5.27
N GLY A 955 -10.77 -4.12 -5.04
CA GLY A 955 -11.04 -3.10 -6.06
C GLY A 955 -10.04 -2.99 -7.22
N GLN A 956 -8.82 -3.53 -7.09
CA GLN A 956 -7.84 -3.63 -8.17
C GLN A 956 -8.19 -4.75 -9.17
N TYR A 957 -8.97 -5.75 -8.75
CA TYR A 957 -9.27 -6.95 -9.53
C TYR A 957 -10.71 -7.00 -10.02
N ILE A 958 -11.67 -6.56 -9.19
CA ILE A 958 -13.11 -6.60 -9.53
C ILE A 958 -13.46 -5.90 -10.84
N PRO A 959 -12.96 -4.70 -11.18
CA PRO A 959 -13.28 -4.06 -12.46
C PRO A 959 -12.98 -4.96 -13.66
N LYS A 960 -11.83 -5.65 -13.65
CA LYS A 960 -11.44 -6.61 -14.71
C LYS A 960 -12.30 -7.87 -14.72
N MET A 961 -12.79 -8.32 -13.56
CA MET A 961 -13.75 -9.43 -13.49
C MET A 961 -15.12 -9.02 -14.03
N LEU A 962 -15.56 -7.79 -13.75
CA LEU A 962 -16.80 -7.22 -14.26
C LEU A 962 -16.74 -7.02 -15.77
N ASP A 963 -15.63 -6.51 -16.32
CA ASP A 963 -15.43 -6.40 -17.77
C ASP A 963 -15.66 -7.75 -18.48
N ARG A 964 -15.08 -8.83 -17.94
CA ARG A 964 -15.23 -10.18 -18.50
C ARG A 964 -16.63 -10.74 -18.30
N LEU A 965 -17.22 -10.59 -17.10
CA LEU A 965 -18.57 -11.05 -16.78
C LEU A 965 -19.63 -10.37 -17.64
N GLU A 966 -19.52 -9.04 -17.82
CA GLU A 966 -20.43 -8.25 -18.64
C GLU A 966 -20.31 -8.60 -20.13
N GLY A 967 -19.08 -8.79 -20.64
CA GLY A 967 -18.86 -9.25 -22.01
C GLY A 967 -19.48 -10.62 -22.28
N LEU A 968 -19.24 -11.60 -21.39
CA LEU A 968 -19.84 -12.94 -21.49
C LEU A 968 -21.37 -12.89 -21.41
N ALA A 969 -21.93 -12.09 -20.50
CA ALA A 969 -23.37 -11.92 -20.35
C ALA A 969 -24.00 -11.27 -21.59
N ALA A 970 -23.37 -10.25 -22.17
CA ALA A 970 -23.83 -9.62 -23.41
C ALA A 970 -23.80 -10.58 -24.60
N ALA A 971 -22.72 -11.37 -24.75
CA ALA A 971 -22.60 -12.39 -25.79
C ALA A 971 -23.64 -13.52 -25.65
N ALA A 972 -23.96 -13.92 -24.41
CA ALA A 972 -25.01 -14.89 -24.11
C ALA A 972 -26.45 -14.35 -24.27
N GLY A 973 -26.63 -13.07 -24.60
CA GLY A 973 -27.95 -12.45 -24.70
C GLY A 973 -28.66 -12.29 -23.36
N ALA A 974 -27.91 -12.17 -22.26
CA ALA A 974 -28.45 -12.03 -20.91
C ALA A 974 -29.39 -10.82 -20.79
N VAL A 975 -30.46 -10.99 -20.01
CA VAL A 975 -31.41 -9.91 -19.74
C VAL A 975 -30.78 -8.92 -18.75
N ASN A 976 -30.80 -7.63 -19.07
CA ASN A 976 -30.29 -6.53 -18.22
C ASN A 976 -30.76 -6.63 -16.75
N GLN A 977 -31.97 -7.17 -16.55
CA GLN A 977 -32.57 -7.51 -15.26
C GLN A 977 -31.65 -8.34 -14.35
N THR A 978 -31.05 -9.41 -14.90
CA THR A 978 -30.19 -10.35 -14.16
C THR A 978 -28.88 -9.71 -13.74
N LEU A 979 -28.28 -8.90 -14.62
CA LEU A 979 -27.06 -8.14 -14.32
C LEU A 979 -27.34 -7.04 -13.27
N ALA A 980 -28.49 -6.37 -13.34
CA ALA A 980 -28.93 -5.42 -12.33
C ALA A 980 -29.14 -6.09 -10.96
N GLU A 981 -29.76 -7.27 -10.90
CA GLU A 981 -29.92 -8.04 -9.65
C GLU A 981 -28.58 -8.47 -9.06
N PHE A 982 -27.61 -8.88 -9.91
CA PHE A 982 -26.24 -9.14 -9.48
C PHE A 982 -25.59 -7.88 -8.86
N TYR A 983 -25.62 -6.74 -9.55
CA TYR A 983 -25.09 -5.47 -9.04
C TYR A 983 -25.74 -5.06 -7.70
N ALA A 984 -27.07 -5.13 -7.61
CA ALA A 984 -27.81 -4.85 -6.38
C ALA A 984 -27.38 -5.74 -5.20
N SER A 985 -26.89 -6.96 -5.45
CA SER A 985 -26.46 -7.91 -4.42
C SER A 985 -25.06 -7.66 -3.84
N PHE A 986 -24.14 -7.02 -4.60
CA PHE A 986 -22.74 -6.86 -4.17
C PHE A 986 -22.32 -5.41 -3.88
N LEU A 987 -22.90 -4.40 -4.55
CA LEU A 987 -22.59 -3.00 -4.27
C LEU A 987 -22.76 -2.59 -2.79
N PRO A 988 -23.77 -3.08 -2.02
CA PRO A 988 -23.89 -2.75 -0.60
C PRO A 988 -22.78 -3.34 0.29
N LYS A 989 -21.97 -4.27 -0.24
CA LYS A 989 -20.85 -4.89 0.47
C LYS A 989 -19.54 -4.11 0.30
N ILE A 990 -19.50 -3.12 -0.60
CA ILE A 990 -18.29 -2.33 -0.88
C ILE A 990 -18.09 -1.27 0.22
N PRO A 991 -16.90 -1.17 0.84
CA PRO A 991 -16.61 -0.11 1.80
C PRO A 991 -16.67 1.29 1.16
N GLN A 992 -17.56 2.14 1.68
CA GLN A 992 -17.72 3.54 1.25
C GLN A 992 -16.55 4.44 1.66
N THR A 993 -15.73 4.03 2.63
CA THR A 993 -14.54 4.77 3.08
C THR A 993 -13.30 3.87 3.17
N ARG A 994 -12.11 4.47 3.06
CA ARG A 994 -10.80 3.87 3.25
C ARG A 994 -9.93 4.83 4.06
N GLY A 995 -9.41 4.38 5.20
CA GLY A 995 -8.58 5.22 6.07
C GLY A 995 -9.26 6.49 6.61
N GLY A 996 -10.60 6.53 6.63
CA GLY A 996 -11.40 7.70 7.00
C GLY A 996 -11.80 8.62 5.84
N SER A 997 -11.20 8.47 4.66
CA SER A 997 -11.57 9.23 3.44
C SER A 997 -12.57 8.45 2.56
N PRO A 998 -13.37 9.10 1.70
CA PRO A 998 -14.25 8.38 0.75
C PRO A 998 -13.50 7.45 -0.20
N SER A 999 -14.14 6.32 -0.51
CA SER A 999 -13.57 5.26 -1.34
C SER A 999 -13.74 5.57 -2.83
N LYS A 1000 -12.63 5.91 -3.52
CA LYS A 1000 -12.59 6.06 -4.99
C LYS A 1000 -13.14 4.82 -5.71
N TYR A 1001 -12.80 3.62 -5.24
CA TYR A 1001 -13.30 2.37 -5.78
C TYR A 1001 -14.83 2.23 -5.62
N CYS A 1002 -15.39 2.58 -4.46
CA CYS A 1002 -16.84 2.51 -4.25
C CYS A 1002 -17.60 3.48 -5.18
N MET A 1003 -17.06 4.68 -5.39
CA MET A 1003 -17.60 5.67 -6.32
C MET A 1003 -17.62 5.13 -7.75
N GLN A 1004 -16.49 4.60 -8.23
CA GLN A 1004 -16.37 3.99 -9.57
C GLN A 1004 -17.36 2.84 -9.79
N MET A 1005 -17.57 1.98 -8.79
CA MET A 1005 -18.53 0.86 -8.89
C MET A 1005 -19.99 1.34 -8.87
N TYR A 1006 -20.30 2.44 -8.16
CA TYR A 1006 -21.63 3.05 -8.21
C TYR A 1006 -21.87 3.67 -9.60
N GLU A 1007 -20.90 4.41 -10.14
CA GLU A 1007 -20.96 5.02 -11.47
C GLU A 1007 -21.13 3.96 -12.57
N ARG A 1008 -20.36 2.86 -12.51
CA ARG A 1008 -20.46 1.73 -13.45
C ARG A 1008 -21.84 1.05 -13.44
N ALA A 1009 -22.48 0.95 -12.28
CA ALA A 1009 -23.76 0.25 -12.14
C ALA A 1009 -24.99 1.07 -12.59
N VAL A 1010 -24.90 2.40 -12.60
CA VAL A 1010 -26.01 3.29 -13.01
C VAL A 1010 -26.60 2.93 -14.39
N PRO A 1011 -25.82 2.81 -15.49
CA PRO A 1011 -26.37 2.47 -16.80
C PRO A 1011 -27.04 1.09 -16.82
N VAL A 1012 -26.50 0.10 -16.08
CA VAL A 1012 -27.08 -1.24 -15.96
C VAL A 1012 -28.49 -1.17 -15.33
N PHE A 1013 -28.65 -0.40 -14.24
CA PHE A 1013 -29.95 -0.20 -13.61
C PHE A 1013 -30.94 0.55 -14.52
N GLU A 1014 -30.47 1.55 -15.28
CA GLU A 1014 -31.33 2.29 -16.22
C GLU A 1014 -31.83 1.39 -17.37
N GLN A 1015 -30.94 0.58 -17.95
CA GLN A 1015 -31.25 -0.39 -19.00
C GLN A 1015 -32.14 -1.56 -18.52
N ALA A 1016 -32.12 -1.86 -17.22
CA ALA A 1016 -33.03 -2.80 -16.56
C ALA A 1016 -34.36 -2.15 -16.11
N GLY A 1017 -34.59 -0.86 -16.39
CA GLY A 1017 -35.78 -0.13 -15.96
C GLY A 1017 -35.85 0.19 -14.46
N GLN A 1018 -34.79 -0.08 -13.70
CA GLN A 1018 -34.69 0.13 -12.25
C GLN A 1018 -34.28 1.58 -11.91
N GLN A 1019 -35.02 2.54 -12.45
CA GLN A 1019 -34.73 3.99 -12.41
C GLN A 1019 -34.49 4.55 -10.99
N GLN A 1020 -35.24 4.07 -9.99
CA GLN A 1020 -35.03 4.47 -8.59
C GLN A 1020 -33.66 4.02 -8.05
N LEU A 1021 -33.20 2.82 -8.44
CA LEU A 1021 -31.95 2.26 -7.97
C LEU A 1021 -30.75 2.94 -8.65
N ALA A 1022 -30.88 3.23 -9.96
CA ALA A 1022 -29.95 4.09 -10.68
C ALA A 1022 -29.79 5.47 -10.00
N GLN A 1023 -30.91 6.14 -9.67
CA GLN A 1023 -30.86 7.45 -9.02
C GLN A 1023 -30.24 7.39 -7.62
N ASN A 1024 -30.48 6.32 -6.85
CA ASN A 1024 -29.87 6.13 -5.54
C ASN A 1024 -28.33 6.04 -5.65
N TYR A 1025 -27.80 5.19 -6.53
CA TYR A 1025 -26.35 5.03 -6.70
C TYR A 1025 -25.68 6.24 -7.36
N ARG A 1026 -26.34 6.90 -8.32
CA ARG A 1026 -25.89 8.20 -8.87
C ARG A 1026 -25.74 9.27 -7.77
N THR A 1027 -26.71 9.34 -6.85
CA THR A 1027 -26.65 10.27 -5.71
C THR A 1027 -25.53 9.89 -4.73
N GLY A 1028 -25.35 8.59 -4.46
CA GLY A 1028 -24.27 8.10 -3.59
C GLY A 1028 -22.87 8.37 -4.16
N ALA A 1029 -22.67 8.24 -5.47
CA ALA A 1029 -21.42 8.57 -6.14
C ALA A 1029 -21.07 10.06 -5.99
N LEU A 1030 -22.05 10.95 -6.22
CA LEU A 1030 -21.88 12.40 -6.02
C LEU A 1030 -21.54 12.75 -4.57
N GLN A 1031 -22.17 12.10 -3.60
CA GLN A 1031 -21.85 12.28 -2.17
C GLN A 1031 -20.41 11.85 -1.85
N LEU A 1032 -19.98 10.66 -2.31
CA LEU A 1032 -18.61 10.19 -2.14
C LEU A 1032 -17.60 11.15 -2.79
N LYS A 1033 -17.88 11.65 -3.99
CA LYS A 1033 -17.06 12.63 -4.71
C LYS A 1033 -16.92 13.95 -3.94
N SER A 1034 -18.03 14.47 -3.40
CA SER A 1034 -18.05 15.73 -2.64
C SER A 1034 -17.26 15.70 -1.33
N GLY A 1035 -16.99 14.51 -0.77
CA GLY A 1035 -16.20 14.34 0.44
C GLY A 1035 -14.73 14.02 0.21
N MET A 1036 -14.26 13.95 -1.05
CA MET A 1036 -12.84 13.74 -1.34
C MET A 1036 -12.06 15.04 -1.11
N PRO A 1037 -10.82 14.99 -0.60
CA PRO A 1037 -9.94 16.16 -0.62
C PRO A 1037 -9.77 16.68 -2.04
N GLN A 1038 -9.84 18.00 -2.21
CA GLN A 1038 -9.55 18.70 -3.47
C GLN A 1038 -8.04 18.70 -3.74
#